data_AF-A0A3B9SHF2-F1
#
_entry.id   AF-A0A3B9SHF2-F1
#
_cell.length_a   1.000
_cell.length_b   1.000
_cell.length_c   1.000
_cell.angle_alpha   90.00
_cell.angle_beta   90.00
_cell.angle_gamma   90.00
#
_symmetry.space_group_name_H-M   'P 1'
#
loop_
_entity.id
_entity.type
_entity.pdbx_description
1 polymer ?
#
loop_
_entity_poly.entity_id
_entity_poly.type
_entity_poly.pdbx_seq_one_letter_code
_entity_poly.pdbx_strand_id
1 'polypeptide(L)'
;MKKRVLRAVSSILTASVMLSALNITPAYAADPVLSAGGWFETLFAQITNVKDSDITAVSYSGDYSGNLTGDDLTYLVRDTSNGVRIDIPGLREGTYNLSVTTKNGTVTASDIPVYSYDRTGYAHKDAKDKGYSGVGAYNDDGSLKNNATVIYVTDENKNTVTIPGMSDSPVGIGNILNYKSTASGSTSGSGKADTFKKLTSSDTPLVVRFVGEVYAGDENTLGSVPASGNINGLTAYDATGNGGTVGDNGMVARMWNVNNVTFEGIGTDACINGWGFQAISGTGRASNSIEFRNLTFKNTPEDAIGFEGTATESTNPQSKEWLDNSNVPIRFCWVHNCTFEPGYCKNPAESDKAEGDGSLDFKRGYGFTQSYNHYIQNHKTNLIGSSSKSIQYDVTYHHNFYDQVWSRQPLSRQANVHIYNSYFKNGSGTSYIYSPRANTYIFSEGNYFDGCKNPVDSAKEGTGYVKSFNDNFAACTGTNSATIATSATQAISGNNHPYKSDFDGSFPYSYEATSAVQAKADCIAKAGVMKTAADIDMDPTPSAIISEYPSAPLVLPYNLDLSATYSAGRTVVNNAILNAASKSSSGVVKIKDNGIIFTVNQQAIVSFSAGSSSKYGMTLQNDIGETITSIATSGSVSIAVVPGTYVLKSGNIEKDAYLESFKVVAVSGSETTEVTTKKIESTTQATTEATTSSQSDKPTETTTENTNSEVNADGYIWNGTTGENTDNFFYVSSNEYNSGSVSYKGATLKTAIKMESTTDIHFTAETDGTLLLYTYSKKSAPTIKINDTTESIAANGTTTFDIGSGETVYVTKGTTDTYIYFMQFLPDSTQTVTEITTEATTKAATETSTEATTKAATETSTEATTKEEQTTQPQAEGSVNISVEKIDGTKGNATNLKISATDTANNTIGGYLVALKLDSGLTYNSVENLGTGSEIEAYANGNAVVVAYVGSIEANKPLFNINLTPTTSGQLPVTVISQELINTSSAVINSSATNGYVNVAFSNGSGDVYKDGIINDIDAAYLLKYISGEQITDPKFDASEGNCDGSGNAPDVLDVVYILNHKTAESSDPETESTTINESDKIYIESFIASKDATIPEYLKKIGISDITNHKTSNYPAFGYLFTDGSAYRMDIAAGKEFTFDTKAGDTVSLYMCSASNNAESKVTVTGSNGTYVSETTLTHRKDANAQPVTFKTDKADRITVKIEKKGIYFFGVSVD
;
A
#
# COMPACT_ATOMS: atom_id res chain seq x y z
N MET A 1 38.45 -37.44 -58.00
CA MET A 1 37.53 -37.54 -59.16
C MET A 1 36.29 -36.70 -58.84
N LYS A 2 35.65 -35.92 -59.71
CA LYS A 2 35.87 -35.52 -61.12
C LYS A 2 35.42 -34.04 -61.26
N LYS A 3 36.21 -33.20 -61.96
CA LYS A 3 35.82 -32.18 -62.98
C LYS A 3 34.75 -31.11 -62.61
N ARG A 4 34.84 -29.82 -62.99
CA ARG A 4 35.79 -29.01 -63.81
C ARG A 4 35.56 -27.50 -63.45
N VAL A 5 36.56 -26.60 -63.34
CA VAL A 5 37.37 -25.91 -64.40
C VAL A 5 36.53 -24.85 -65.17
N LEU A 6 36.92 -23.58 -65.39
CA LEU A 6 38.25 -23.06 -65.80
C LEU A 6 38.43 -21.49 -65.73
N ARG A 7 39.66 -20.99 -65.41
CA ARG A 7 40.30 -19.67 -65.75
C ARG A 7 39.58 -18.32 -65.41
N ALA A 8 40.17 -17.12 -65.57
CA ALA A 8 41.47 -16.52 -65.14
C ALA A 8 41.84 -15.24 -65.98
N VAL A 9 42.52 -14.25 -65.36
CA VAL A 9 43.17 -13.03 -65.96
C VAL A 9 42.17 -11.95 -66.50
N SER A 10 42.12 -10.69 -66.04
CA SER A 10 43.16 -9.64 -66.18
C SER A 10 42.85 -8.30 -65.44
N SER A 11 43.89 -7.59 -65.02
CA SER A 11 44.08 -6.11 -64.95
C SER A 11 42.95 -5.11 -64.59
N ILE A 12 43.19 -4.35 -63.50
CA ILE A 12 42.87 -2.91 -63.28
C ILE A 12 41.37 -2.48 -63.33
N LEU A 13 40.78 -2.17 -62.17
CA LEU A 13 40.38 -0.79 -61.75
C LEU A 13 39.73 -0.81 -60.33
N THR A 14 39.97 0.23 -59.52
CA THR A 14 39.23 0.63 -58.28
C THR A 14 39.06 -0.39 -57.13
N ALA A 15 39.16 0.12 -55.90
CA ALA A 15 38.81 -0.64 -54.70
C ALA A 15 37.29 -0.62 -54.44
N SER A 16 36.70 -1.76 -54.08
CA SER A 16 35.54 -1.92 -53.18
C SER A 16 35.16 -3.40 -52.98
N VAL A 17 34.43 -3.68 -51.89
CA VAL A 17 33.59 -4.87 -51.62
C VAL A 17 34.28 -6.18 -51.14
N MET A 18 33.67 -6.78 -50.10
CA MET A 18 33.87 -8.15 -49.55
C MET A 18 35.21 -8.47 -48.87
N LEU A 19 35.51 -7.76 -47.79
CA LEU A 19 35.75 -8.45 -46.52
C LEU A 19 34.39 -8.53 -45.81
N SER A 20 33.92 -9.73 -45.46
CA SER A 20 32.66 -9.91 -44.74
C SER A 20 32.81 -9.46 -43.29
N ALA A 21 32.17 -8.37 -42.90
CA ALA A 21 32.30 -7.80 -41.57
C ALA A 21 31.78 -8.76 -40.48
N LEU A 22 32.54 -8.93 -39.40
CA LEU A 22 31.94 -9.19 -38.10
C LEU A 22 31.26 -7.89 -37.67
N ASN A 23 29.94 -7.83 -37.81
CA ASN A 23 29.15 -6.85 -37.09
C ASN A 23 29.19 -7.24 -35.61
N ILE A 24 30.16 -6.69 -34.87
CA ILE A 24 30.05 -6.60 -33.41
C ILE A 24 28.96 -5.54 -33.17
N THR A 25 27.71 -6.00 -33.08
CA THR A 25 26.67 -5.18 -32.47
C THR A 25 27.11 -4.86 -31.05
N PRO A 26 27.15 -3.58 -30.62
CA PRO A 26 27.25 -3.31 -29.19
C PRO A 26 26.07 -3.99 -28.49
N ALA A 27 26.28 -4.49 -27.28
CA ALA A 27 25.15 -4.79 -26.40
C ALA A 27 24.43 -3.46 -26.16
N TYR A 28 23.26 -3.29 -26.76
CA TYR A 28 22.38 -2.19 -26.42
C TYR A 28 21.97 -2.37 -24.96
N ALA A 29 22.00 -1.29 -24.17
CA ALA A 29 21.25 -1.26 -22.94
C ALA A 29 19.77 -1.52 -23.28
N ALA A 30 19.06 -2.29 -22.46
CA ALA A 30 17.66 -2.58 -22.70
C ALA A 30 16.87 -1.25 -22.76
N ASP A 31 16.04 -1.09 -23.80
CA ASP A 31 15.28 0.14 -24.04
C ASP A 31 14.48 0.54 -22.78
N PRO A 32 14.43 1.83 -22.42
CA PRO A 32 13.85 2.28 -21.16
C PRO A 32 12.35 1.97 -21.09
N VAL A 33 11.98 1.06 -20.18
CA VAL A 33 10.58 0.63 -20.03
C VAL A 33 9.85 1.61 -19.13
N LEU A 34 8.96 2.40 -19.73
CA LEU A 34 8.01 3.26 -19.04
C LEU A 34 6.79 2.45 -18.57
N SER A 35 6.63 2.31 -17.25
CA SER A 35 5.38 1.90 -16.62
C SER A 35 4.72 3.13 -16.03
N ALA A 36 3.46 3.41 -16.41
CA ALA A 36 2.73 4.58 -15.92
C ALA A 36 1.32 4.20 -15.46
N GLY A 37 0.77 4.98 -14.53
CA GLY A 37 -0.54 4.76 -13.93
C GLY A 37 -1.05 6.01 -13.24
N GLY A 38 -2.27 5.96 -12.71
CA GLY A 38 -2.85 7.05 -11.94
C GLY A 38 -3.44 6.56 -10.62
N TRP A 39 -3.59 7.50 -9.71
CA TRP A 39 -4.13 7.35 -8.37
C TRP A 39 -5.07 8.54 -8.09
N PHE A 40 -5.47 8.74 -6.83
CA PHE A 40 -6.18 9.94 -6.42
C PHE A 40 -5.31 11.19 -6.63
N GLU A 41 -5.78 12.09 -7.50
CA GLU A 41 -5.21 13.39 -7.89
C GLU A 41 -3.74 13.35 -8.34
N THR A 42 -3.25 12.16 -8.72
CA THR A 42 -1.83 11.90 -8.98
C THR A 42 -1.64 10.99 -10.19
N LEU A 43 -0.96 11.50 -11.22
CA LEU A 43 -0.39 10.71 -12.32
C LEU A 43 1.04 10.29 -11.95
N PHE A 44 1.43 9.04 -12.20
CA PHE A 44 2.78 8.57 -11.85
C PHE A 44 3.41 7.70 -12.93
N ALA A 45 4.74 7.57 -12.88
CA ALA A 45 5.48 6.65 -13.73
C ALA A 45 6.78 6.13 -13.08
N GLN A 46 7.19 4.94 -13.48
CA GLN A 46 8.51 4.36 -13.25
C GLN A 46 9.18 4.10 -14.60
N ILE A 47 10.45 4.49 -14.75
CA ILE A 47 11.26 4.27 -15.96
C ILE A 47 12.51 3.49 -15.58
N THR A 48 12.62 2.25 -16.06
CA THR A 48 13.81 1.42 -15.80
C THR A 48 15.03 1.91 -16.57
N ASN A 49 16.23 1.64 -16.03
CA ASN A 49 17.53 1.93 -16.65
C ASN A 49 17.81 3.42 -16.97
N VAL A 50 17.09 4.35 -16.33
CA VAL A 50 17.24 5.80 -16.51
C VAL A 50 17.49 6.47 -15.16
N LYS A 51 18.34 7.50 -15.14
CA LYS A 51 18.62 8.36 -13.97
C LYS A 51 17.78 9.63 -13.97
N ASP A 52 17.50 10.18 -12.79
CA ASP A 52 16.84 11.47 -12.61
C ASP A 52 17.47 12.59 -13.48
N SER A 53 18.79 12.66 -13.44
CA SER A 53 19.65 13.59 -14.19
C SER A 53 19.72 13.31 -15.69
N ASP A 54 19.14 12.21 -16.19
CA ASP A 54 18.91 11.96 -17.63
C ASP A 54 17.56 12.50 -18.12
N ILE A 55 16.62 12.83 -17.22
CA ILE A 55 15.35 13.46 -17.56
C ILE A 55 15.59 14.95 -17.83
N THR A 56 15.11 15.45 -18.97
CA THR A 56 15.25 16.86 -19.37
C THR A 56 13.93 17.61 -19.47
N ALA A 57 12.80 16.89 -19.60
CA ALA A 57 11.46 17.45 -19.49
C ALA A 57 10.43 16.36 -19.15
N VAL A 58 9.43 16.73 -18.35
CA VAL A 58 8.23 15.92 -18.09
C VAL A 58 7.01 16.76 -18.44
N SER A 59 6.12 16.21 -19.26
CA SER A 59 4.94 16.88 -19.83
C SER A 59 3.74 15.96 -19.77
N TYR A 60 2.55 16.51 -19.54
CA TYR A 60 1.29 15.76 -19.49
C TYR A 60 0.16 16.53 -20.18
N SER A 61 -0.83 15.79 -20.69
CA SER A 61 -1.97 16.36 -21.42
C SER A 61 -3.21 15.47 -21.31
N GLY A 62 -4.40 16.06 -21.48
CA GLY A 62 -5.70 15.43 -21.19
C GLY A 62 -6.66 16.50 -20.68
N ASP A 63 -7.58 16.13 -19.78
CA ASP A 63 -8.52 17.04 -19.11
C ASP A 63 -7.83 18.20 -18.35
N TYR A 64 -6.54 18.03 -18.04
CA TYR A 64 -5.62 19.13 -17.76
C TYR A 64 -4.26 18.90 -18.45
N SER A 65 -3.54 19.97 -18.77
CA SER A 65 -2.27 19.89 -19.52
C SER A 65 -1.20 20.79 -18.90
N GLY A 66 0.04 20.29 -18.80
CA GLY A 66 1.11 20.99 -18.09
C GLY A 66 2.48 20.32 -18.23
N ASN A 67 3.47 20.89 -17.53
CA ASN A 67 4.86 20.45 -17.53
C ASN A 67 5.44 20.58 -16.12
N LEU A 68 6.30 19.66 -15.70
CA LEU A 68 7.09 19.85 -14.47
C LEU A 68 8.21 20.85 -14.74
N THR A 69 8.38 21.85 -13.88
CA THR A 69 9.41 22.90 -14.02
C THR A 69 9.97 23.32 -12.66
N GLY A 70 11.20 23.82 -12.62
CA GLY A 70 11.82 24.29 -11.37
C GLY A 70 11.87 23.21 -10.29
N ASP A 71 11.40 23.55 -9.09
CA ASP A 71 11.35 22.63 -7.94
C ASP A 71 10.49 21.39 -8.22
N ASP A 72 9.38 21.50 -8.96
CA ASP A 72 8.55 20.35 -9.32
C ASP A 72 9.35 19.33 -10.16
N LEU A 73 10.12 19.78 -11.14
CA LEU A 73 10.99 18.90 -11.93
C LEU A 73 12.16 18.33 -11.09
N THR A 74 12.54 19.01 -10.01
CA THR A 74 13.69 18.66 -9.16
C THR A 74 13.34 17.64 -8.07
N TYR A 75 12.13 17.71 -7.50
CA TYR A 75 11.72 16.87 -6.36
C TYR A 75 10.72 15.77 -6.72
N LEU A 76 9.95 15.93 -7.80
CA LEU A 76 8.96 14.92 -8.22
C LEU A 76 9.54 13.85 -9.15
N VAL A 77 10.61 14.17 -9.88
CA VAL A 77 11.44 13.22 -10.62
C VAL A 77 12.58 12.80 -9.72
N ARG A 78 12.65 11.52 -9.33
CA ARG A 78 13.64 11.03 -8.36
C ARG A 78 14.12 9.62 -8.69
N ASP A 79 15.40 9.37 -8.41
CA ASP A 79 16.00 8.04 -8.46
C ASP A 79 15.36 7.09 -7.43
N THR A 80 15.10 5.85 -7.84
CA THR A 80 14.74 4.71 -6.96
C THR A 80 15.59 3.49 -7.31
N SER A 81 15.44 2.39 -6.56
CA SER A 81 16.13 1.12 -6.87
C SER A 81 15.83 0.58 -8.27
N ASN A 82 14.70 1.00 -8.86
CA ASN A 82 14.16 0.47 -10.12
C ASN A 82 14.29 1.47 -11.28
N GLY A 83 15.19 2.47 -11.17
CA GLY A 83 15.34 3.58 -12.12
C GLY A 83 14.61 4.85 -11.66
N VAL A 84 14.09 5.66 -12.58
CA VAL A 84 13.40 6.92 -12.25
C VAL A 84 11.95 6.71 -11.83
N ARG A 85 11.55 7.31 -10.71
CA ARG A 85 10.14 7.55 -10.33
C ARG A 85 9.75 8.98 -10.67
N ILE A 86 8.52 9.15 -11.17
CA ILE A 86 7.87 10.42 -11.44
C ILE A 86 6.49 10.39 -10.77
N ASP A 87 6.12 11.44 -10.05
CA ASP A 87 4.79 11.65 -9.50
C ASP A 87 4.28 13.05 -9.85
N ILE A 88 3.02 13.20 -10.23
CA ILE A 88 2.43 14.48 -10.69
C ILE A 88 1.12 14.69 -9.90
N PRO A 89 1.22 15.20 -8.65
CA PRO A 89 0.08 15.42 -7.76
C PRO A 89 -0.60 16.78 -7.99
N GLY A 90 -1.88 16.87 -7.62
CA GLY A 90 -2.71 18.06 -7.82
C GLY A 90 -3.36 18.13 -9.20
N LEU A 91 -3.58 16.96 -9.81
CA LEU A 91 -4.37 16.81 -11.03
C LEU A 91 -5.86 16.62 -10.69
N ARG A 92 -6.71 16.97 -11.65
CA ARG A 92 -8.15 16.68 -11.61
C ARG A 92 -8.40 15.19 -11.86
N GLU A 93 -9.62 14.74 -11.57
CA GLU A 93 -10.12 13.50 -12.16
C GLU A 93 -10.15 13.64 -13.69
N GLY A 94 -9.68 12.63 -14.41
CA GLY A 94 -9.53 12.69 -15.86
C GLY A 94 -8.72 11.56 -16.46
N THR A 95 -8.51 11.62 -17.78
CA THR A 95 -7.69 10.68 -18.54
C THR A 95 -6.51 11.42 -19.16
N TYR A 96 -5.29 10.94 -18.86
CA TYR A 96 -4.05 11.66 -19.12
C TYR A 96 -3.08 10.88 -20.03
N ASN A 97 -2.36 11.64 -20.84
CA ASN A 97 -1.18 11.22 -21.60
C ASN A 97 0.07 11.82 -20.93
N LEU A 98 1.09 11.01 -20.72
CA LEU A 98 2.37 11.37 -20.15
C LEU A 98 3.47 11.30 -21.23
N SER A 99 4.35 12.30 -21.28
CA SER A 99 5.50 12.36 -22.18
C SER A 99 6.74 12.83 -21.42
N VAL A 100 7.75 11.96 -21.38
CA VAL A 100 9.00 12.15 -20.63
C VAL A 100 10.17 12.15 -21.60
N THR A 101 10.87 13.27 -21.70
CA THR A 101 12.05 13.41 -22.57
C THR A 101 13.32 13.16 -21.78
N THR A 102 14.07 12.14 -22.17
CA THR A 102 15.41 11.82 -21.67
C THR A 102 16.48 12.35 -22.63
N LYS A 103 17.74 12.41 -22.20
CA LYS A 103 18.91 12.67 -23.07
C LYS A 103 18.99 11.77 -24.31
N ASN A 104 18.41 10.55 -24.25
CA ASN A 104 18.50 9.53 -25.29
C ASN A 104 17.23 9.44 -26.17
N GLY A 105 16.16 10.17 -25.82
CA GLY A 105 14.87 10.13 -26.52
C GLY A 105 13.67 10.32 -25.60
N THR A 106 12.49 10.49 -26.18
CA THR A 106 11.21 10.65 -25.45
C THR A 106 10.47 9.33 -25.35
N VAL A 107 9.99 9.01 -24.15
CA VAL A 107 9.06 7.89 -23.88
C VAL A 107 7.68 8.44 -23.50
N THR A 108 6.62 7.74 -23.90
CA THR A 108 5.24 8.21 -23.76
C THR A 108 4.29 7.11 -23.29
N ALA A 109 3.33 7.46 -22.45
CA ALA A 109 2.21 6.59 -22.06
C ALA A 109 0.89 7.36 -22.21
N SER A 110 -0.20 6.63 -22.47
CA SER A 110 -1.49 7.19 -22.88
C SER A 110 -2.65 6.56 -22.12
N ASP A 111 -3.81 7.21 -22.16
CA ASP A 111 -5.09 6.74 -21.62
C ASP A 111 -5.05 6.39 -20.12
N ILE A 112 -4.26 7.15 -19.34
CA ILE A 112 -4.01 6.91 -17.91
C ILE A 112 -5.12 7.54 -17.06
N PRO A 113 -5.95 6.78 -16.34
CA PRO A 113 -7.00 7.34 -15.49
C PRO A 113 -6.43 7.89 -14.18
N VAL A 114 -6.77 9.14 -13.86
CA VAL A 114 -6.53 9.79 -12.56
C VAL A 114 -7.90 10.03 -11.91
N TYR A 115 -7.98 9.82 -10.61
CA TYR A 115 -9.24 9.76 -9.85
C TYR A 115 -9.35 10.94 -8.87
N SER A 116 -10.56 11.38 -8.49
CA SER A 116 -10.72 12.36 -7.42
C SER A 116 -10.64 11.73 -6.03
N TYR A 117 -10.14 12.48 -5.02
CA TYR A 117 -10.36 12.09 -3.62
C TYR A 117 -11.84 12.30 -3.23
N ASP A 118 -12.39 11.37 -2.45
CA ASP A 118 -13.75 11.40 -1.91
C ASP A 118 -13.92 12.50 -0.84
N ARG A 119 -14.52 13.61 -1.26
CA ARG A 119 -14.77 14.85 -0.48
C ARG A 119 -16.07 14.84 0.33
N THR A 120 -16.68 13.68 0.55
CA THR A 120 -17.89 13.60 1.38
C THR A 120 -17.60 13.90 2.86
N GLY A 121 -18.65 14.13 3.64
CA GLY A 121 -18.52 14.39 5.07
C GLY A 121 -18.45 15.86 5.49
N TYR A 122 -18.33 16.05 6.81
CA TYR A 122 -18.52 17.35 7.45
C TYR A 122 -17.42 18.39 7.16
N ALA A 123 -16.18 17.98 6.84
CA ALA A 123 -15.11 18.94 6.53
C ALA A 123 -15.47 19.81 5.32
N HIS A 124 -15.81 19.21 4.17
CA HIS A 124 -16.21 19.95 2.96
C HIS A 124 -17.59 20.57 3.13
N LYS A 125 -18.56 19.86 3.72
CA LYS A 125 -19.91 20.39 3.92
C LYS A 125 -19.93 21.66 4.78
N ASP A 126 -19.19 21.73 5.88
CA ASP A 126 -19.13 22.95 6.70
C ASP A 126 -18.19 24.02 6.14
N ALA A 127 -17.17 23.64 5.37
CA ALA A 127 -16.34 24.59 4.63
C ALA A 127 -17.20 25.33 3.57
N LYS A 128 -18.00 24.58 2.80
CA LYS A 128 -18.90 25.09 1.76
C LYS A 128 -20.00 26.00 2.32
N ASP A 129 -20.67 25.60 3.41
CA ASP A 129 -21.62 26.46 4.15
C ASP A 129 -21.00 27.80 4.61
N LYS A 130 -19.67 27.85 4.75
CA LYS A 130 -18.89 29.01 5.20
C LYS A 130 -18.10 29.69 4.06
N GLY A 131 -18.36 29.32 2.80
CA GLY A 131 -17.84 30.00 1.60
C GLY A 131 -16.48 29.53 1.09
N TYR A 132 -15.98 28.37 1.52
CA TYR A 132 -14.74 27.78 1.01
C TYR A 132 -15.00 26.87 -0.19
N SER A 133 -14.10 26.89 -1.17
CA SER A 133 -14.10 26.05 -2.38
C SER A 133 -13.18 24.82 -2.28
N GLY A 134 -13.03 24.26 -1.08
CA GLY A 134 -12.11 23.17 -0.77
C GLY A 134 -11.44 23.31 0.59
N VAL A 135 -11.04 22.20 1.18
CA VAL A 135 -10.27 22.12 2.45
C VAL A 135 -8.77 22.11 2.14
N GLY A 136 -7.96 22.77 2.96
CA GLY A 136 -6.51 22.88 2.75
C GLY A 136 -6.14 23.92 1.69
N ALA A 137 -5.06 23.67 0.97
CA ALA A 137 -4.56 24.49 -0.13
C ALA A 137 -5.03 24.04 -1.52
N TYR A 138 -5.76 22.92 -1.61
CA TYR A 138 -6.42 22.45 -2.82
C TYR A 138 -7.89 22.89 -2.90
N ASN A 139 -8.43 22.87 -4.11
CA ASN A 139 -9.84 23.09 -4.42
C ASN A 139 -10.66 21.79 -4.33
N ASP A 140 -11.99 21.90 -4.41
CA ASP A 140 -12.90 20.76 -4.47
C ASP A 140 -12.78 19.91 -5.76
N ASP A 141 -12.01 20.36 -6.77
CA ASP A 141 -11.72 19.63 -8.02
C ASP A 141 -10.33 18.94 -8.06
N GLY A 142 -9.53 19.08 -7.00
CA GLY A 142 -8.15 18.56 -6.93
C GLY A 142 -7.06 19.49 -7.44
N SER A 143 -7.41 20.63 -8.05
CA SER A 143 -6.44 21.65 -8.45
C SER A 143 -5.94 22.49 -7.27
N LEU A 144 -4.74 23.07 -7.39
CA LEU A 144 -4.23 24.04 -6.41
C LEU A 144 -5.10 25.30 -6.38
N LYS A 145 -5.34 25.85 -5.18
CA LYS A 145 -5.94 27.20 -5.04
C LYS A 145 -5.07 28.26 -5.69
N ASN A 146 -5.71 29.30 -6.24
CA ASN A 146 -5.01 30.46 -6.79
C ASN A 146 -4.01 31.04 -5.76
N ASN A 147 -2.81 31.39 -6.23
CA ASN A 147 -1.67 31.88 -5.44
C ASN A 147 -1.01 30.88 -4.45
N ALA A 148 -1.49 29.64 -4.35
CA ALA A 148 -0.93 28.64 -3.44
C ALA A 148 0.59 28.46 -3.62
N THR A 149 1.31 28.49 -2.50
CA THR A 149 2.77 28.27 -2.48
C THR A 149 3.06 26.81 -2.13
N VAL A 150 3.90 26.15 -2.92
CA VAL A 150 4.35 24.77 -2.68
C VAL A 150 5.78 24.81 -2.14
N ILE A 151 6.08 24.01 -1.12
CA ILE A 151 7.45 23.74 -0.65
C ILE A 151 7.71 22.24 -0.55
N TYR A 152 8.94 21.82 -0.86
CA TYR A 152 9.37 20.42 -0.80
C TYR A 152 10.25 20.14 0.41
N VAL A 153 9.96 19.06 1.12
CA VAL A 153 10.67 18.62 2.32
C VAL A 153 11.21 17.20 2.13
N THR A 154 12.54 17.07 2.22
CA THR A 154 13.28 15.80 2.25
C THR A 154 14.04 15.68 3.58
N ASP A 155 14.56 14.49 3.90
CA ASP A 155 15.37 14.35 5.11
C ASP A 155 16.65 15.23 5.09
N GLU A 156 17.18 15.46 3.89
CA GLU A 156 18.36 16.30 3.66
C GLU A 156 18.05 17.79 3.85
N ASN A 157 16.91 18.27 3.34
CA ASN A 157 16.57 19.69 3.33
C ASN A 157 15.71 20.13 4.54
N LYS A 158 15.26 19.21 5.41
CA LYS A 158 14.38 19.48 6.57
C LYS A 158 14.83 20.65 7.46
N ASN A 159 16.14 20.90 7.53
CA ASN A 159 16.74 21.98 8.32
C ASN A 159 17.11 23.24 7.53
N THR A 160 16.94 23.26 6.20
CA THR A 160 17.36 24.34 5.30
C THR A 160 16.25 24.86 4.38
N VAL A 161 15.13 24.15 4.24
CA VAL A 161 13.95 24.58 3.48
C VAL A 161 13.43 25.97 3.91
N THR A 162 12.91 26.73 2.97
CA THR A 162 12.35 28.09 3.16
C THR A 162 11.05 28.25 2.37
N ILE A 163 10.28 29.32 2.62
CA ILE A 163 9.08 29.66 1.83
C ILE A 163 9.48 30.65 0.72
N PRO A 164 9.27 30.34 -0.57
CA PRO A 164 9.50 31.25 -1.69
C PRO A 164 8.82 32.61 -1.48
N GLY A 165 9.54 33.69 -1.81
CA GLY A 165 9.05 35.07 -1.66
C GLY A 165 8.97 35.61 -0.22
N MET A 166 9.15 34.78 0.82
CA MET A 166 9.05 35.22 2.22
C MET A 166 10.42 35.27 2.92
N SER A 167 11.20 36.33 2.64
CA SER A 167 12.53 36.59 3.24
C SER A 167 12.57 36.51 4.78
N ASP A 168 11.46 36.88 5.40
CA ASP A 168 11.31 36.99 6.85
C ASP A 168 10.66 35.72 7.45
N SER A 169 10.62 34.61 6.71
CA SER A 169 10.25 33.28 7.21
C SER A 169 11.39 32.69 8.03
N PRO A 170 11.11 31.86 9.06
CA PRO A 170 12.13 30.99 9.64
C PRO A 170 12.64 29.97 8.61
N VAL A 171 13.84 29.42 8.85
CA VAL A 171 14.49 28.40 8.02
C VAL A 171 14.38 27.02 8.68
N GLY A 172 14.11 25.99 7.88
CA GLY A 172 13.89 24.61 8.32
C GLY A 172 12.44 24.35 8.76
N ILE A 173 11.90 23.17 8.42
CA ILE A 173 10.46 22.88 8.50
C ILE A 173 9.91 23.02 9.92
N GLY A 174 10.63 22.52 10.92
CA GLY A 174 10.23 22.66 12.33
C GLY A 174 10.12 24.11 12.80
N ASN A 175 10.92 25.03 12.24
CA ASN A 175 10.81 26.47 12.56
C ASN A 175 9.76 27.20 11.72
N ILE A 176 9.54 26.77 10.46
CA ILE A 176 8.48 27.29 9.59
C ILE A 176 7.12 27.03 10.24
N LEU A 177 6.90 25.80 10.71
CA LEU A 177 5.64 25.33 11.29
C LEU A 177 5.43 25.79 12.75
N ASN A 178 6.49 25.84 13.56
CA ASN A 178 6.39 26.18 14.99
C ASN A 178 6.96 27.57 15.31
N TYR A 179 6.06 28.52 15.57
CA TYR A 179 6.39 29.91 15.91
C TYR A 179 6.88 30.17 17.35
N LYS A 180 6.83 29.19 18.27
CA LYS A 180 7.29 29.36 19.66
C LYS A 180 8.78 29.04 19.79
N SER A 181 9.49 29.75 20.67
CA SER A 181 10.90 29.48 21.03
C SER A 181 11.08 28.99 22.47
N THR A 182 10.30 29.53 23.40
CA THR A 182 10.22 29.09 24.81
C THR A 182 8.76 28.92 25.23
N ALA A 183 8.51 28.25 26.36
CA ALA A 183 7.15 27.95 26.79
C ALA A 183 6.34 29.22 27.09
N SER A 184 5.23 29.30 26.38
CA SER A 184 4.06 30.07 26.78
C SER A 184 2.88 29.11 26.76
N GLY A 185 2.42 28.72 27.94
CA GLY A 185 1.12 28.07 28.13
C GLY A 185 -0.05 29.03 27.93
N SER A 186 0.22 30.31 27.64
CA SER A 186 -0.77 31.27 27.20
C SER A 186 -1.03 31.14 25.70
N THR A 187 -2.25 31.48 25.28
CA THR A 187 -2.72 31.51 23.88
C THR A 187 -2.18 32.71 23.07
N SER A 188 -1.03 33.22 23.50
CA SER A 188 -0.28 34.35 22.96
C SER A 188 1.19 33.96 22.93
N GLY A 189 1.77 33.90 21.73
CA GLY A 189 3.16 33.50 21.51
C GLY A 189 4.00 34.62 20.95
N SER A 190 5.24 34.70 21.40
CA SER A 190 6.32 35.48 20.82
C SER A 190 7.61 34.65 20.94
N GLY A 191 8.45 34.66 19.90
CA GLY A 191 9.66 33.85 19.90
C GLY A 191 10.32 33.74 18.53
N LYS A 192 9.58 33.25 17.54
CA LYS A 192 9.98 33.21 16.12
C LYS A 192 8.99 34.04 15.30
N ALA A 193 9.22 34.15 13.99
CA ALA A 193 8.24 34.76 13.09
C ALA A 193 7.00 33.86 12.96
N ASP A 194 5.81 34.47 13.04
CA ASP A 194 4.52 33.78 12.95
C ASP A 194 4.15 33.58 11.46
N THR A 195 4.67 32.50 10.87
CA THR A 195 4.57 32.19 9.44
C THR A 195 3.12 32.07 8.97
N PHE A 196 2.31 31.26 9.66
CA PHE A 196 0.90 31.07 9.32
C PHE A 196 0.10 32.36 9.46
N LYS A 197 0.37 33.20 10.47
CA LYS A 197 -0.27 34.52 10.54
C LYS A 197 0.09 35.42 9.35
N LYS A 198 1.30 35.32 8.77
CA LYS A 198 1.65 36.04 7.53
C LYS A 198 0.82 35.51 6.36
N LEU A 199 0.90 34.20 6.08
CA LEU A 199 0.15 33.51 5.03
C LEU A 199 -1.37 33.80 5.10
N THR A 200 -1.98 33.65 6.28
CA THR A 200 -3.39 33.97 6.54
C THR A 200 -3.72 35.47 6.37
N SER A 201 -2.74 36.36 6.47
CA SER A 201 -2.96 37.81 6.29
C SER A 201 -2.65 38.31 4.87
N SER A 202 -2.04 37.47 4.03
CA SER A 202 -1.88 37.67 2.58
C SER A 202 -2.82 36.79 1.74
N ASP A 203 -3.69 36.03 2.40
CA ASP A 203 -4.55 34.97 1.84
C ASP A 203 -3.79 34.05 0.87
N THR A 204 -2.71 33.45 1.39
CA THR A 204 -1.77 32.61 0.65
C THR A 204 -1.81 31.17 1.18
N PRO A 205 -2.43 30.23 0.46
CA PRO A 205 -2.40 28.81 0.82
C PRO A 205 -0.98 28.24 0.76
N LEU A 206 -0.72 27.20 1.55
CA LEU A 206 0.58 26.51 1.60
C LEU A 206 0.39 25.00 1.41
N VAL A 207 1.10 24.41 0.46
CA VAL A 207 1.31 22.95 0.38
C VAL A 207 2.72 22.64 0.86
N VAL A 208 2.82 21.70 1.80
CA VAL A 208 4.09 21.11 2.24
C VAL A 208 4.16 19.69 1.68
N ARG A 209 4.95 19.49 0.62
CA ARG A 209 5.16 18.20 -0.04
C ARG A 209 6.34 17.47 0.60
N PHE A 210 6.08 16.35 1.27
CA PHE A 210 7.11 15.46 1.82
C PHE A 210 7.49 14.40 0.80
N VAL A 211 8.78 14.24 0.54
CA VAL A 211 9.32 13.28 -0.43
C VAL A 211 10.21 12.28 0.31
N GLY A 212 9.81 11.00 0.27
CA GLY A 212 10.45 9.93 1.06
C GLY A 212 10.23 10.08 2.58
N GLU A 213 11.06 9.38 3.36
CA GLU A 213 11.06 9.48 4.81
C GLU A 213 11.71 10.79 5.28
N VAL A 214 11.02 11.55 6.13
CA VAL A 214 11.53 12.74 6.81
C VAL A 214 11.52 12.47 8.31
N TYR A 215 12.71 12.29 8.87
CA TYR A 215 12.95 11.77 10.20
C TYR A 215 13.22 12.88 11.22
N ALA A 216 12.62 12.77 12.40
CA ALA A 216 13.07 13.47 13.62
C ALA A 216 13.12 12.51 14.82
N GLY A 217 13.97 12.79 15.79
CA GLY A 217 14.04 12.01 17.04
C GLY A 217 15.38 12.05 17.76
N ASP A 218 15.38 11.47 18.95
CA ASP A 218 16.55 11.25 19.81
C ASP A 218 16.56 9.84 20.42
N GLU A 219 17.48 9.55 21.33
CA GLU A 219 17.62 8.24 21.99
C GLU A 219 16.44 7.83 22.90
N ASN A 220 15.44 8.69 23.04
CA ASN A 220 14.20 8.46 23.76
C ASN A 220 13.02 8.22 22.81
N THR A 221 12.92 8.97 21.72
CA THR A 221 11.80 8.89 20.75
C THR A 221 12.06 7.96 19.58
N LEU A 222 13.30 7.48 19.39
CA LEU A 222 13.62 6.28 18.62
C LEU A 222 14.78 5.51 19.27
N GLY A 223 14.94 4.23 18.90
CA GLY A 223 16.01 3.37 19.45
C GLY A 223 17.44 3.80 19.07
N SER A 224 17.58 4.70 18.11
CA SER A 224 18.83 5.27 17.59
C SER A 224 18.62 6.72 17.16
N VAL A 225 19.66 7.55 17.24
CA VAL A 225 19.64 8.95 16.79
C VAL A 225 19.94 9.01 15.28
N PRO A 226 19.24 9.83 14.48
CA PRO A 226 19.42 9.88 13.03
C PRO A 226 20.76 10.51 12.63
N ALA A 227 21.43 9.92 11.63
CA ALA A 227 22.72 10.41 11.14
C ALA A 227 22.65 11.78 10.45
N SER A 228 21.50 12.13 9.86
CA SER A 228 21.19 13.44 9.29
C SER A 228 20.88 14.53 10.33
N GLY A 229 20.83 14.17 11.61
CA GLY A 229 20.42 15.05 12.70
C GLY A 229 18.91 15.24 12.80
N ASN A 230 18.49 15.86 13.91
CA ASN A 230 17.08 16.07 14.24
C ASN A 230 16.52 17.36 13.58
N ILE A 231 15.19 17.51 13.51
CA ILE A 231 14.52 18.70 12.96
C ILE A 231 14.59 19.86 13.96
N ASN A 232 15.22 20.97 13.54
CA ASN A 232 15.25 22.20 14.32
C ASN A 232 13.86 22.83 14.42
N GLY A 233 13.38 23.00 15.65
CA GLY A 233 12.16 23.77 15.96
C GLY A 233 10.97 22.95 16.49
N LEU A 234 11.06 21.62 16.51
CA LEU A 234 10.08 20.77 17.20
C LEU A 234 10.10 21.00 18.72
N THR A 235 9.00 20.69 19.41
CA THR A 235 8.91 20.76 20.88
C THR A 235 9.96 19.88 21.58
N ALA A 236 10.50 20.36 22.71
CA ALA A 236 11.44 19.60 23.51
C ALA A 236 10.75 18.56 24.42
N TYR A 237 11.39 17.41 24.63
CA TYR A 237 10.98 16.38 25.60
C TYR A 237 11.05 16.93 27.04
N ASP A 238 9.99 16.72 27.83
CA ASP A 238 9.80 17.12 29.25
C ASP A 238 10.26 18.55 29.56
N ALA A 239 10.15 19.45 28.58
CA ALA A 239 10.82 20.75 28.64
C ALA A 239 10.10 21.84 27.85
N THR A 240 10.42 23.08 28.21
CA THR A 240 9.79 24.29 27.71
C THR A 240 10.33 24.78 26.35
N GLY A 241 11.26 24.04 25.74
CA GLY A 241 11.88 24.41 24.46
C GLY A 241 10.89 24.35 23.30
N ASN A 242 10.94 25.34 22.40
CA ASN A 242 10.06 25.47 21.23
C ASN A 242 8.55 25.35 21.55
N GLY A 243 8.12 25.76 22.75
CA GLY A 243 6.71 25.63 23.15
C GLY A 243 6.26 24.22 23.52
N GLY A 244 7.20 23.31 23.81
CA GLY A 244 6.92 22.08 24.57
C GLY A 244 6.52 22.39 26.01
N THR A 245 6.18 21.34 26.76
CA THR A 245 5.67 21.41 28.13
C THR A 245 6.32 20.32 28.99
N VAL A 246 6.54 20.63 30.27
CA VAL A 246 6.96 19.61 31.26
C VAL A 246 5.81 18.62 31.42
N GLY A 247 6.09 17.32 31.23
CA GLY A 247 5.09 16.25 31.10
C GLY A 247 4.80 15.78 29.66
N ASP A 248 5.23 16.49 28.61
CA ASP A 248 5.06 16.06 27.21
C ASP A 248 6.33 15.37 26.66
N ASN A 249 6.20 14.37 25.77
CA ASN A 249 7.33 13.65 25.18
C ASN A 249 8.08 14.42 24.07
N GLY A 250 7.60 15.61 23.66
CA GLY A 250 8.27 16.44 22.65
C GLY A 250 8.08 15.96 21.19
N MET A 251 8.99 16.39 20.31
CA MET A 251 9.01 16.09 18.86
C MET A 251 7.73 16.43 18.09
N VAL A 252 7.05 17.53 18.44
CA VAL A 252 5.83 18.00 17.74
C VAL A 252 6.05 19.37 17.09
N ALA A 253 5.55 19.53 15.86
CA ALA A 253 5.37 20.82 15.23
C ALA A 253 4.09 21.49 15.76
N ARG A 254 4.22 22.39 16.76
CA ARG A 254 3.09 23.15 17.33
C ARG A 254 2.74 24.36 16.46
N MET A 255 1.76 24.19 15.59
CA MET A 255 1.29 25.14 14.58
C MET A 255 0.11 25.97 15.10
N TRP A 256 0.09 27.28 14.80
CA TRP A 256 -0.93 28.21 15.32
C TRP A 256 -1.44 29.13 14.20
N ASN A 257 -2.72 29.47 14.21
CA ASN A 257 -3.38 30.34 13.21
C ASN A 257 -3.31 29.78 11.76
N VAL A 258 -3.32 28.45 11.61
CA VAL A 258 -3.16 27.72 10.34
C VAL A 258 -4.40 27.91 9.46
N ASN A 259 -4.26 28.42 8.23
CA ASN A 259 -5.39 28.64 7.33
C ASN A 259 -5.05 28.28 5.88
N ASN A 260 -5.88 27.46 5.24
CA ASN A 260 -5.67 26.94 3.88
C ASN A 260 -4.30 26.25 3.71
N VAL A 261 -4.03 25.20 4.49
CA VAL A 261 -2.74 24.48 4.47
C VAL A 261 -2.92 22.99 4.24
N THR A 262 -2.12 22.43 3.33
CA THR A 262 -2.07 21.00 3.05
C THR A 262 -0.70 20.43 3.38
N PHE A 263 -0.67 19.29 4.07
CA PHE A 263 0.51 18.45 4.26
C PHE A 263 0.34 17.21 3.38
N GLU A 264 1.19 17.06 2.37
CA GLU A 264 1.03 16.11 1.27
C GLU A 264 2.24 15.19 1.18
N GLY A 265 2.04 13.89 1.15
CA GLY A 265 3.11 12.93 0.84
C GLY A 265 3.18 12.64 -0.66
N ILE A 266 4.39 12.51 -1.19
CA ILE A 266 4.65 12.18 -2.61
C ILE A 266 4.95 10.70 -2.78
N GLY A 267 4.28 10.07 -3.75
CA GLY A 267 4.46 8.65 -4.07
C GLY A 267 3.94 7.71 -2.98
N THR A 268 4.54 6.52 -2.91
CA THR A 268 4.18 5.45 -1.96
C THR A 268 5.06 5.45 -0.70
N ASP A 269 6.07 6.32 -0.66
CA ASP A 269 7.23 6.27 0.24
C ASP A 269 7.30 7.44 1.24
N ALA A 270 6.40 8.42 1.14
CA ALA A 270 6.39 9.60 2.00
C ALA A 270 6.04 9.26 3.46
N CYS A 271 6.97 9.55 4.38
CA CYS A 271 6.85 9.13 5.78
C CYS A 271 7.32 10.21 6.78
N ILE A 272 6.54 10.39 7.85
CA ILE A 272 6.84 11.19 9.03
C ILE A 272 7.26 10.23 10.15
N ASN A 273 8.56 10.14 10.43
CA ASN A 273 9.13 9.17 11.37
C ASN A 273 9.65 9.87 12.63
N GLY A 274 9.08 9.55 13.79
CA GLY A 274 9.53 10.00 15.12
C GLY A 274 9.08 11.41 15.54
N TRP A 275 8.21 12.06 14.77
CA TRP A 275 7.62 13.37 15.07
C TRP A 275 6.15 13.48 14.66
N GLY A 276 5.46 14.50 15.15
CA GLY A 276 4.04 14.74 14.86
C GLY A 276 3.68 16.22 14.70
N PHE A 277 2.40 16.50 14.50
CA PHE A 277 1.84 17.83 14.25
C PHE A 277 0.75 18.16 15.27
N GLN A 278 0.73 19.39 15.81
CA GLN A 278 -0.41 19.87 16.56
C GLN A 278 -0.87 21.24 16.04
N ALA A 279 -2.07 21.30 15.45
CA ALA A 279 -2.70 22.53 14.96
C ALA A 279 -3.61 23.13 16.03
N ILE A 280 -3.32 24.38 16.42
CA ILE A 280 -3.95 25.06 17.56
C ILE A 280 -4.59 26.40 17.13
N SER A 281 -5.78 26.72 17.65
CA SER A 281 -6.42 28.02 17.42
C SER A 281 -5.95 29.10 18.40
N GLY A 282 -5.46 30.22 17.87
CA GLY A 282 -4.92 31.34 18.66
C GLY A 282 -5.97 32.29 19.22
N THR A 283 -5.59 33.16 20.17
CA THR A 283 -6.49 34.16 20.74
C THR A 283 -7.05 35.08 19.64
N GLY A 284 -8.36 35.00 19.39
CA GLY A 284 -9.03 35.76 18.34
C GLY A 284 -8.71 35.36 16.89
N ARG A 285 -8.05 34.22 16.64
CA ARG A 285 -7.74 33.72 15.29
C ARG A 285 -7.89 32.19 15.21
N ALA A 286 -8.96 31.75 14.56
CA ALA A 286 -9.20 30.33 14.32
C ALA A 286 -8.27 29.79 13.26
N SER A 287 -7.77 28.59 13.49
CA SER A 287 -7.16 27.77 12.44
C SER A 287 -8.29 27.01 11.72
N ASN A 288 -8.35 27.15 10.39
CA ASN A 288 -9.43 26.61 9.54
C ASN A 288 -8.84 26.00 8.27
N SER A 289 -9.54 25.08 7.59
CA SER A 289 -9.15 24.60 6.26
C SER A 289 -7.75 23.98 6.25
N ILE A 290 -7.63 22.81 6.88
CA ILE A 290 -6.36 22.08 7.08
C ILE A 290 -6.50 20.67 6.53
N GLU A 291 -5.59 20.26 5.66
CA GLU A 291 -5.59 18.97 4.96
C GLU A 291 -4.30 18.20 5.27
N PHE A 292 -4.40 16.90 5.52
CA PHE A 292 -3.26 15.98 5.61
C PHE A 292 -3.54 14.78 4.70
N ARG A 293 -2.68 14.53 3.72
CA ARG A 293 -2.93 13.51 2.68
C ARG A 293 -1.71 12.71 2.28
N ASN A 294 -1.91 11.42 2.04
CA ASN A 294 -0.90 10.50 1.51
C ASN A 294 0.40 10.37 2.35
N LEU A 295 0.32 10.47 3.69
CA LEU A 295 1.47 10.40 4.60
C LEU A 295 1.45 9.16 5.49
N THR A 296 2.60 8.49 5.66
CA THR A 296 2.78 7.44 6.67
C THR A 296 3.38 8.02 7.96
N PHE A 297 2.69 7.93 9.09
CA PHE A 297 3.16 8.35 10.41
C PHE A 297 3.63 7.13 11.23
N LYS A 298 4.83 7.18 11.81
CA LYS A 298 5.36 6.09 12.65
C LYS A 298 6.29 6.57 13.76
N ASN A 299 6.42 5.78 14.83
CA ASN A 299 7.24 6.08 16.02
C ASN A 299 6.92 7.42 16.70
N THR A 300 5.73 7.99 16.50
CA THR A 300 5.39 9.30 17.06
C THR A 300 5.32 9.25 18.59
N PRO A 301 6.04 10.14 19.32
CA PRO A 301 6.11 10.06 20.79
C PRO A 301 4.94 10.78 21.49
N GLU A 302 4.25 11.67 20.80
CA GLU A 302 3.00 12.35 21.19
C GLU A 302 1.93 12.12 20.09
N ASP A 303 0.85 12.91 20.11
CA ASP A 303 -0.12 13.04 19.01
C ASP A 303 0.59 13.11 17.63
N ALA A 304 0.34 12.15 16.74
CA ALA A 304 0.85 12.19 15.37
C ALA A 304 0.19 13.34 14.58
N ILE A 305 -1.13 13.49 14.72
CA ILE A 305 -1.88 14.69 14.35
C ILE A 305 -2.88 15.04 15.46
N GLY A 306 -2.68 16.19 16.12
CA GLY A 306 -3.60 16.73 17.12
C GLY A 306 -4.23 18.07 16.69
N PHE A 307 -5.55 18.16 16.66
CA PHE A 307 -6.27 19.43 16.45
C PHE A 307 -6.82 19.94 17.78
N GLU A 308 -6.43 21.15 18.23
CA GLU A 308 -6.92 21.75 19.48
C GLU A 308 -7.44 23.19 19.34
N GLY A 309 -8.75 23.35 19.48
CA GLY A 309 -9.39 24.65 19.64
C GLY A 309 -9.28 25.18 21.06
N THR A 310 -9.46 26.49 21.23
CA THR A 310 -9.47 27.16 22.54
C THR A 310 -10.88 27.54 23.00
N ALA A 311 -11.92 26.97 22.35
CA ALA A 311 -13.33 27.12 22.73
C ALA A 311 -13.58 26.81 24.22
N THR A 312 -14.50 27.56 24.84
CA THR A 312 -14.78 27.47 26.28
C THR A 312 -15.36 26.10 26.66
N GLU A 313 -14.99 25.56 27.82
CA GLU A 313 -15.52 24.30 28.33
C GLU A 313 -16.97 24.43 28.85
N SER A 314 -17.85 23.50 28.47
CA SER A 314 -19.24 23.41 28.95
C SER A 314 -19.67 21.95 29.14
N THR A 315 -20.36 21.62 30.24
CA THR A 315 -20.91 20.27 30.48
C THR A 315 -22.12 19.95 29.61
N ASN A 316 -22.77 20.97 29.06
CA ASN A 316 -24.00 20.84 28.30
C ASN A 316 -23.70 20.89 26.79
N PRO A 317 -24.45 20.19 25.93
CA PRO A 317 -24.37 20.33 24.48
C PRO A 317 -24.52 21.80 24.04
N GLN A 318 -23.83 22.20 22.98
CA GLN A 318 -23.86 23.56 22.43
C GLN A 318 -23.98 23.53 20.90
N SER A 319 -24.31 24.66 20.28
CA SER A 319 -24.36 24.81 18.81
C SER A 319 -23.01 25.25 18.22
N LYS A 320 -22.85 25.12 16.89
CA LYS A 320 -21.72 25.71 16.14
C LYS A 320 -21.63 27.23 16.33
N GLU A 321 -22.77 27.92 16.37
CA GLU A 321 -22.85 29.35 16.69
C GLU A 321 -22.29 29.67 18.08
N TRP A 322 -22.55 28.80 19.08
CA TRP A 322 -21.94 28.96 20.40
C TRP A 322 -20.43 28.68 20.38
N LEU A 323 -19.96 27.68 19.62
CA LEU A 323 -18.52 27.47 19.41
C LEU A 323 -17.85 28.70 18.77
N ASP A 324 -18.47 29.28 17.74
CA ASP A 324 -18.00 30.50 17.06
C ASP A 324 -17.99 31.75 17.96
N ASN A 325 -18.85 31.82 18.98
CA ASN A 325 -18.96 32.95 19.91
C ASN A 325 -18.23 32.75 21.26
N SER A 326 -17.91 31.52 21.66
CA SER A 326 -17.48 31.20 23.04
C SER A 326 -15.97 31.29 23.30
N ASN A 327 -15.16 31.14 22.25
CA ASN A 327 -13.79 31.63 22.11
C ASN A 327 -13.37 31.36 20.65
N VAL A 328 -12.39 30.47 20.40
CA VAL A 328 -11.90 30.18 19.05
C VAL A 328 -11.78 28.66 18.80
N PRO A 329 -12.69 28.07 18.01
CA PRO A 329 -12.63 26.64 17.65
C PRO A 329 -11.57 26.36 16.57
N ILE A 330 -11.27 25.08 16.33
CA ILE A 330 -10.71 24.60 15.05
C ILE A 330 -11.88 24.37 14.07
N ARG A 331 -11.67 24.58 12.77
CA ARG A 331 -12.70 24.32 11.74
C ARG A 331 -12.14 23.63 10.49
N PHE A 332 -12.99 22.85 9.80
CA PHE A 332 -12.75 22.32 8.44
C PHE A 332 -11.38 21.62 8.34
N CYS A 333 -11.26 20.43 8.91
CA CYS A 333 -10.02 19.65 8.83
C CYS A 333 -10.29 18.26 8.25
N TRP A 334 -9.49 17.91 7.24
CA TRP A 334 -9.58 16.66 6.50
C TRP A 334 -8.26 15.92 6.61
N VAL A 335 -8.31 14.65 7.02
CA VAL A 335 -7.13 13.78 7.06
C VAL A 335 -7.47 12.51 6.32
N HIS A 336 -6.78 12.23 5.21
CA HIS A 336 -7.16 11.13 4.34
C HIS A 336 -6.01 10.44 3.64
N ASN A 337 -6.21 9.16 3.31
CA ASN A 337 -5.18 8.33 2.67
C ASN A 337 -3.83 8.34 3.43
N CYS A 338 -3.85 8.57 4.75
CA CYS A 338 -2.67 8.49 5.60
C CYS A 338 -2.59 7.11 6.26
N THR A 339 -1.38 6.60 6.43
CA THR A 339 -1.11 5.39 7.20
C THR A 339 -0.60 5.81 8.59
N PHE A 340 -1.07 5.15 9.65
CA PHE A 340 -0.63 5.39 11.02
C PHE A 340 -0.14 4.09 11.64
N GLU A 341 1.16 3.97 11.84
CA GLU A 341 1.82 2.86 12.55
C GLU A 341 1.91 3.17 14.07
N PRO A 342 2.36 2.23 14.92
CA PRO A 342 2.51 2.48 16.35
C PRO A 342 3.43 3.66 16.68
N GLY A 343 3.07 4.41 17.71
CA GLY A 343 3.93 5.43 18.31
C GLY A 343 5.02 4.79 19.18
N TYR A 344 6.01 5.58 19.59
CA TYR A 344 7.11 5.09 20.43
C TYR A 344 7.68 6.17 21.33
N CYS A 345 7.86 5.84 22.61
CA CYS A 345 8.69 6.61 23.54
C CYS A 345 9.27 5.69 24.62
N LYS A 346 10.60 5.59 24.67
CA LYS A 346 11.37 4.65 25.52
C LYS A 346 11.25 4.95 27.02
N ASN A 347 11.33 6.23 27.38
CA ASN A 347 11.08 6.76 28.71
C ASN A 347 10.05 7.90 28.55
N PRO A 348 8.75 7.60 28.57
CA PRO A 348 7.73 8.63 28.41
C PRO A 348 7.56 9.43 29.71
N ALA A 349 7.30 10.73 29.57
CA ALA A 349 7.05 11.63 30.69
C ALA A 349 5.73 11.31 31.42
N GLU A 350 4.74 10.78 30.69
CA GLU A 350 3.53 10.14 31.24
C GLU A 350 3.57 8.62 30.98
N SER A 351 3.35 7.81 32.02
CA SER A 351 3.68 6.37 31.99
C SER A 351 2.82 5.51 31.06
N ASP A 352 1.75 6.04 30.48
CA ASP A 352 0.91 5.39 29.48
C ASP A 352 1.14 5.90 28.03
N LYS A 353 2.21 6.68 27.79
CA LYS A 353 2.62 7.16 26.45
C LYS A 353 3.84 6.44 25.86
N ALA A 354 4.16 5.22 26.32
CA ALA A 354 5.29 4.45 25.79
C ALA A 354 5.13 4.06 24.30
N GLU A 355 3.89 4.07 23.81
CA GLU A 355 3.47 3.69 22.46
C GLU A 355 2.85 4.90 21.72
N GLY A 356 3.27 6.12 22.10
CA GLY A 356 2.69 7.41 21.67
C GLY A 356 1.45 7.83 22.49
N ASP A 357 0.82 8.94 22.10
CA ASP A 357 -0.56 9.27 22.52
C ASP A 357 -1.55 9.14 21.34
N GLY A 358 -2.17 10.22 20.84
CA GLY A 358 -3.15 10.14 19.74
C GLY A 358 -2.54 9.76 18.38
N SER A 359 -3.21 8.93 17.58
CA SER A 359 -2.89 8.83 16.14
C SER A 359 -3.50 10.01 15.38
N LEU A 360 -4.79 10.26 15.57
CA LEU A 360 -5.47 11.45 15.06
C LEU A 360 -6.59 11.87 16.02
N ASP A 361 -6.41 13.01 16.68
CA ASP A 361 -7.32 13.53 17.69
C ASP A 361 -8.00 14.86 17.27
N PHE A 362 -9.31 14.96 17.54
CA PHE A 362 -10.13 16.16 17.31
C PHE A 362 -10.61 16.76 18.65
N LYS A 363 -10.06 17.92 19.03
CA LYS A 363 -10.30 18.57 20.33
C LYS A 363 -10.84 20.00 20.10
N ARG A 364 -12.07 20.27 20.56
CA ARG A 364 -12.68 21.63 20.62
C ARG A 364 -12.90 22.36 19.27
N GLY A 365 -13.49 21.69 18.28
CA GLY A 365 -13.83 22.32 16.99
C GLY A 365 -15.10 21.77 16.33
N TYR A 366 -15.25 22.02 15.02
CA TYR A 366 -16.28 21.40 14.17
C TYR A 366 -15.88 21.28 12.69
N GLY A 367 -16.59 20.45 11.92
CA GLY A 367 -16.30 20.25 10.50
C GLY A 367 -15.05 19.41 10.31
N PHE A 368 -15.05 18.20 10.85
CA PHE A 368 -13.94 17.26 10.76
C PHE A 368 -14.30 16.06 9.90
N THR A 369 -13.38 15.63 9.04
CA THR A 369 -13.49 14.37 8.29
C THR A 369 -12.17 13.62 8.37
N GLN A 370 -12.22 12.31 8.64
CA GLN A 370 -11.13 11.41 8.33
C GLN A 370 -11.60 10.32 7.36
N SER A 371 -10.90 10.15 6.24
CA SER A 371 -11.35 9.23 5.18
C SER A 371 -10.23 8.37 4.60
N TYR A 372 -10.50 7.11 4.28
CA TYR A 372 -9.50 6.21 3.67
C TYR A 372 -8.15 6.15 4.43
N ASN A 373 -8.09 6.31 5.74
CA ASN A 373 -6.84 6.15 6.50
C ASN A 373 -6.64 4.69 6.90
N HIS A 374 -5.37 4.26 7.02
CA HIS A 374 -5.02 2.92 7.49
C HIS A 374 -4.29 2.99 8.83
N TYR A 375 -4.97 2.60 9.89
CA TYR A 375 -4.45 2.53 11.26
C TYR A 375 -3.95 1.12 11.56
N ILE A 376 -2.68 0.97 11.92
CA ILE A 376 -2.01 -0.31 12.14
C ILE A 376 -1.56 -0.39 13.58
N GLN A 377 -2.17 -1.31 14.35
CA GLN A 377 -1.75 -1.69 15.71
C GLN A 377 -1.63 -0.56 16.75
N ASN A 378 -2.16 0.64 16.49
CA ASN A 378 -2.03 1.78 17.41
C ASN A 378 -2.77 1.52 18.74
N HIS A 379 -2.23 2.04 19.84
CA HIS A 379 -2.85 1.91 21.15
C HIS A 379 -4.05 2.85 21.30
N LYS A 380 -3.84 4.16 21.10
CA LYS A 380 -4.74 5.25 21.46
C LYS A 380 -5.15 6.06 20.21
N THR A 381 -5.96 5.46 19.33
CA THR A 381 -6.03 5.91 17.93
C THR A 381 -6.71 7.26 17.71
N ASN A 382 -7.97 7.42 18.09
CA ASN A 382 -8.75 8.63 17.83
C ASN A 382 -9.59 9.10 19.03
N LEU A 383 -9.23 10.25 19.60
CA LEU A 383 -10.01 10.96 20.61
C LEU A 383 -10.85 12.08 19.96
N ILE A 384 -12.16 12.03 20.15
CA ILE A 384 -13.09 13.13 19.85
C ILE A 384 -13.49 13.75 21.19
N GLY A 385 -13.00 14.96 21.48
CA GLY A 385 -13.26 15.69 22.74
C GLY A 385 -12.43 15.19 23.93
N SER A 386 -11.43 15.97 24.32
CA SER A 386 -10.44 15.61 25.37
C SER A 386 -11.04 15.49 26.78
N SER A 387 -12.06 16.29 27.11
CA SER A 387 -12.78 16.26 28.39
C SER A 387 -14.30 16.11 28.18
N SER A 388 -15.04 15.67 29.20
CA SER A 388 -16.52 15.71 29.21
C SER A 388 -17.12 17.13 29.19
N LYS A 389 -16.27 18.15 29.12
CA LYS A 389 -16.67 19.54 28.89
C LYS A 389 -16.14 20.14 27.58
N SER A 390 -15.36 19.36 26.81
CA SER A 390 -14.79 19.82 25.54
C SER A 390 -15.85 19.67 24.45
N ILE A 391 -16.56 20.76 24.19
CA ILE A 391 -17.58 20.86 23.15
C ILE A 391 -16.95 20.61 21.78
N GLN A 392 -17.62 19.83 20.96
CA GLN A 392 -17.15 19.31 19.69
C GLN A 392 -18.37 19.08 18.79
N TYR A 393 -18.26 19.26 17.48
CA TYR A 393 -19.40 19.08 16.57
C TYR A 393 -18.94 18.50 15.22
N ASP A 394 -19.89 18.01 14.41
CA ASP A 394 -19.77 17.65 13.00
C ASP A 394 -18.47 16.89 12.64
N VAL A 395 -18.48 15.58 12.90
CA VAL A 395 -17.33 14.68 12.69
C VAL A 395 -17.71 13.48 11.80
N THR A 396 -17.00 13.26 10.69
CA THR A 396 -17.21 12.14 9.76
C THR A 396 -15.98 11.22 9.72
N TYR A 397 -16.19 9.91 9.82
CA TYR A 397 -15.17 8.86 9.64
C TYR A 397 -15.68 7.94 8.51
N HIS A 398 -14.96 7.77 7.39
CA HIS A 398 -15.40 6.83 6.34
C HIS A 398 -14.28 6.12 5.58
N HIS A 399 -14.54 4.89 5.14
CA HIS A 399 -13.56 4.04 4.44
C HIS A 399 -12.22 3.84 5.19
N ASN A 400 -12.16 4.11 6.49
CA ASN A 400 -10.94 3.94 7.28
C ASN A 400 -10.76 2.46 7.63
N PHE A 401 -9.53 1.96 7.50
CA PHE A 401 -9.14 0.61 7.87
C PHE A 401 -8.40 0.63 9.21
N TYR A 402 -8.89 -0.12 10.20
CA TYR A 402 -8.27 -0.32 11.50
C TYR A 402 -7.77 -1.76 11.62
N ASP A 403 -6.49 -2.01 11.31
CA ASP A 403 -5.85 -3.33 11.39
C ASP A 403 -5.21 -3.56 12.77
N GLN A 404 -5.81 -4.45 13.55
CA GLN A 404 -5.31 -4.93 14.85
C GLN A 404 -5.12 -3.86 15.94
N VAL A 405 -5.69 -2.68 15.71
CA VAL A 405 -5.68 -1.49 16.58
C VAL A 405 -6.35 -1.76 17.93
N TRP A 406 -5.81 -1.22 19.04
CA TRP A 406 -6.23 -1.64 20.38
C TRP A 406 -7.39 -0.85 20.99
N SER A 407 -7.49 0.46 20.79
CA SER A 407 -8.55 1.27 21.43
C SER A 407 -8.80 2.63 20.76
N ARG A 408 -9.86 3.32 21.19
CA ARG A 408 -10.28 4.66 20.70
C ARG A 408 -10.54 4.69 19.18
N GLN A 409 -11.55 3.96 18.67
CA GLN A 409 -11.85 3.89 17.23
C GLN A 409 -13.24 4.42 16.84
N PRO A 410 -13.78 5.53 17.38
CA PRO A 410 -13.18 6.51 18.29
C PRO A 410 -13.55 6.30 19.78
N LEU A 411 -12.86 7.03 20.67
CA LEU A 411 -13.39 7.41 21.99
C LEU A 411 -13.95 8.83 21.85
N SER A 412 -15.25 9.03 22.10
CA SER A 412 -15.95 10.24 21.66
C SER A 412 -16.80 10.91 22.73
N ARG A 413 -16.77 12.25 22.74
CA ARG A 413 -17.48 13.13 23.68
C ARG A 413 -18.10 14.35 23.00
N GLN A 414 -19.23 14.78 23.55
CA GLN A 414 -19.96 16.03 23.25
C GLN A 414 -20.28 16.28 21.77
N ALA A 415 -20.15 15.28 20.89
CA ALA A 415 -20.23 15.43 19.43
C ALA A 415 -21.28 14.54 18.76
N ASN A 416 -21.84 15.01 17.66
CA ASN A 416 -22.42 14.18 16.61
C ASN A 416 -21.30 13.60 15.73
N VAL A 417 -21.34 12.29 15.50
CA VAL A 417 -20.31 11.55 14.75
C VAL A 417 -21.00 10.64 13.75
N HIS A 418 -20.65 10.73 12.47
CA HIS A 418 -21.02 9.75 11.45
C HIS A 418 -19.82 8.84 11.16
N ILE A 419 -20.02 7.52 11.21
CA ILE A 419 -19.01 6.52 10.88
C ILE A 419 -19.59 5.56 9.85
N TYR A 420 -19.07 5.55 8.62
CA TYR A 420 -19.63 4.68 7.58
C TYR A 420 -18.59 4.01 6.68
N ASN A 421 -18.98 2.92 6.02
CA ASN A 421 -18.16 2.12 5.10
C ASN A 421 -16.73 1.79 5.60
N SER A 422 -16.49 1.73 6.91
CA SER A 422 -15.15 1.54 7.49
C SER A 422 -14.92 0.07 7.91
N TYR A 423 -13.66 -0.37 7.91
CA TYR A 423 -13.27 -1.75 8.22
C TYR A 423 -12.49 -1.81 9.53
N PHE A 424 -13.02 -2.55 10.50
CA PHE A 424 -12.40 -2.80 11.79
C PHE A 424 -11.99 -4.28 11.89
N LYS A 425 -10.69 -4.55 12.05
CA LYS A 425 -10.11 -5.90 12.11
C LYS A 425 -9.47 -6.13 13.48
N ASN A 426 -9.87 -7.21 14.16
CA ASN A 426 -9.55 -7.43 15.57
C ASN A 426 -8.06 -7.60 15.87
N GLY A 427 -7.55 -6.82 16.82
CA GLY A 427 -6.24 -7.02 17.43
C GLY A 427 -6.30 -7.98 18.61
N SER A 428 -5.21 -8.72 18.82
CA SER A 428 -5.02 -9.55 20.02
C SER A 428 -5.12 -8.73 21.32
N GLY A 429 -4.71 -7.46 21.28
CA GLY A 429 -4.83 -6.49 22.37
C GLY A 429 -6.14 -5.69 22.44
N THR A 430 -7.06 -5.80 21.47
CA THR A 430 -8.20 -4.88 21.34
C THR A 430 -9.09 -4.87 22.59
N SER A 431 -9.31 -3.67 23.12
CA SER A 431 -10.07 -3.41 24.34
C SER A 431 -11.52 -3.01 24.04
N TYR A 432 -11.73 -2.18 23.04
CA TYR A 432 -13.02 -1.74 22.50
C TYR A 432 -12.80 -1.01 21.17
N ILE A 433 -13.83 -0.97 20.32
CA ILE A 433 -13.82 -0.18 19.09
C ILE A 433 -14.40 1.22 19.41
N TYR A 434 -15.72 1.36 19.51
CA TYR A 434 -16.38 2.62 19.91
C TYR A 434 -16.48 2.74 21.45
N SER A 435 -16.12 3.89 22.02
CA SER A 435 -16.43 4.25 23.43
C SER A 435 -17.15 5.60 23.52
N PRO A 436 -18.49 5.61 23.35
CA PRO A 436 -19.31 6.83 23.35
C PRO A 436 -19.49 7.38 24.77
N ARG A 437 -19.36 8.69 24.96
CA ARG A 437 -19.41 9.37 26.26
C ARG A 437 -20.03 10.76 26.15
N ALA A 438 -20.40 11.34 27.29
CA ALA A 438 -20.68 12.76 27.52
C ALA A 438 -21.41 13.48 26.38
N ASN A 439 -22.66 13.08 26.11
CA ASN A 439 -23.55 13.61 25.05
C ASN A 439 -23.07 13.38 23.62
N THR A 440 -22.28 12.34 23.33
CA THR A 440 -22.05 11.92 21.94
C THR A 440 -23.20 11.09 21.39
N TYR A 441 -23.60 11.41 20.15
CA TYR A 441 -24.39 10.54 19.29
C TYR A 441 -23.46 10.04 18.17
N ILE A 442 -23.21 8.73 18.11
CA ILE A 442 -22.62 8.10 16.92
C ILE A 442 -23.75 7.53 16.07
N PHE A 443 -23.79 7.86 14.79
CA PHE A 443 -24.45 7.03 13.79
C PHE A 443 -23.39 6.22 13.05
N SER A 444 -23.60 4.91 12.99
CA SER A 444 -22.70 3.91 12.42
C SER A 444 -23.44 3.16 11.33
N GLU A 445 -22.96 3.19 10.09
CA GLU A 445 -23.57 2.37 9.04
C GLU A 445 -22.65 1.75 8.00
N GLY A 446 -23.04 0.58 7.49
CA GLY A 446 -22.28 -0.14 6.46
C GLY A 446 -20.86 -0.53 6.87
N ASN A 447 -20.51 -0.51 8.15
CA ASN A 447 -19.15 -0.83 8.60
C ASN A 447 -18.98 -2.34 8.80
N TYR A 448 -17.78 -2.85 8.56
CA TYR A 448 -17.43 -4.25 8.80
C TYR A 448 -16.58 -4.38 10.06
N PHE A 449 -17.02 -5.18 11.02
CA PHE A 449 -16.27 -5.50 12.24
C PHE A 449 -15.91 -6.99 12.20
N ASP A 450 -14.61 -7.31 12.25
CA ASP A 450 -14.09 -8.66 12.00
C ASP A 450 -13.35 -9.19 13.21
N GLY A 451 -14.01 -10.07 13.97
CA GLY A 451 -13.54 -10.62 15.24
C GLY A 451 -13.63 -9.65 16.43
N CYS A 452 -13.99 -8.38 16.20
CA CYS A 452 -13.77 -7.27 17.13
C CYS A 452 -14.31 -7.53 18.54
N LYS A 453 -13.45 -7.29 19.54
CA LYS A 453 -13.80 -7.34 20.96
C LYS A 453 -14.35 -6.00 21.45
N ASN A 454 -15.53 -6.05 22.07
CA ASN A 454 -16.35 -4.91 22.48
C ASN A 454 -16.57 -3.87 21.34
N PRO A 455 -17.29 -4.20 20.25
CA PRO A 455 -17.53 -3.27 19.14
C PRO A 455 -18.16 -1.95 19.59
N VAL A 456 -19.13 -2.01 20.51
CA VAL A 456 -19.72 -0.80 21.10
C VAL A 456 -19.79 -0.95 22.62
N ASP A 457 -18.85 -0.28 23.28
CA ASP A 457 -18.77 -0.16 24.73
C ASP A 457 -20.02 0.52 25.31
N SER A 458 -20.37 0.20 26.56
CA SER A 458 -21.43 0.93 27.27
C SER A 458 -20.92 2.33 27.65
N ALA A 459 -21.81 3.34 27.71
CA ALA A 459 -21.41 4.70 28.04
C ALA A 459 -20.76 4.80 29.43
N LYS A 460 -19.43 4.96 29.47
CA LYS A 460 -18.62 4.98 30.70
C LYS A 460 -18.62 6.32 31.45
N GLU A 461 -19.09 7.38 30.81
CA GLU A 461 -19.05 8.75 31.32
C GLU A 461 -20.24 9.51 30.72
N GLY A 462 -21.20 9.95 31.54
CA GLY A 462 -22.41 10.63 31.07
C GLY A 462 -23.29 9.79 30.13
N THR A 463 -24.11 10.47 29.33
CA THR A 463 -24.99 9.86 28.32
C THR A 463 -24.30 9.82 26.96
N GLY A 464 -23.74 8.67 26.56
CA GLY A 464 -23.27 8.42 25.20
C GLY A 464 -24.21 7.46 24.46
N TYR A 465 -24.35 7.60 23.15
CA TYR A 465 -25.30 6.84 22.35
C TYR A 465 -24.74 6.40 20.99
N VAL A 466 -25.17 5.23 20.50
CA VAL A 466 -24.84 4.71 19.16
C VAL A 466 -26.09 4.13 18.49
N LYS A 467 -26.40 4.63 17.30
CA LYS A 467 -27.36 4.06 16.34
C LYS A 467 -26.55 3.30 15.29
N SER A 468 -26.89 2.04 15.04
CA SER A 468 -26.20 1.17 14.07
C SER A 468 -27.15 0.71 12.98
N PHE A 469 -26.81 0.89 11.71
CA PHE A 469 -27.60 0.45 10.57
C PHE A 469 -26.72 -0.27 9.55
N ASN A 470 -27.07 -1.51 9.17
CA ASN A 470 -26.34 -2.25 8.14
C ASN A 470 -24.86 -2.61 8.43
N ASP A 471 -24.35 -2.29 9.61
CA ASP A 471 -23.08 -2.80 10.12
C ASP A 471 -23.06 -4.35 10.18
N ASN A 472 -21.92 -4.96 9.88
CA ASN A 472 -21.72 -6.41 9.92
C ASN A 472 -20.73 -6.78 11.05
N PHE A 473 -21.27 -7.33 12.15
CA PHE A 473 -20.49 -7.75 13.32
C PHE A 473 -19.98 -9.20 13.19
N ALA A 474 -19.17 -9.45 12.16
CA ALA A 474 -18.58 -10.75 11.90
C ALA A 474 -17.65 -11.17 13.06
N ALA A 475 -17.83 -12.39 13.57
CA ALA A 475 -16.98 -12.99 14.61
C ALA A 475 -16.85 -12.23 15.95
N CYS A 476 -17.51 -11.09 16.14
CA CYS A 476 -17.31 -10.18 17.28
C CYS A 476 -17.60 -10.80 18.66
N THR A 477 -16.92 -10.28 19.68
CA THR A 477 -16.99 -10.75 21.07
C THR A 477 -17.21 -9.62 22.08
N GLY A 478 -17.58 -9.96 23.31
CA GLY A 478 -17.79 -8.98 24.39
C GLY A 478 -19.13 -8.24 24.30
N THR A 479 -19.13 -6.94 24.59
CA THR A 479 -20.31 -6.08 24.63
C THR A 479 -20.52 -5.34 23.31
N ASN A 480 -21.75 -5.38 22.78
CA ASN A 480 -22.22 -4.43 21.78
C ASN A 480 -23.46 -3.71 22.34
N SER A 481 -23.33 -2.40 22.59
CA SER A 481 -24.35 -1.53 23.17
C SER A 481 -25.09 -0.68 22.12
N ALA A 482 -24.86 -0.92 20.83
CA ALA A 482 -25.53 -0.19 19.76
C ALA A 482 -27.04 -0.47 19.76
N THR A 483 -27.83 0.55 19.45
CA THR A 483 -29.23 0.34 19.08
C THR A 483 -29.33 0.11 17.58
N ILE A 484 -29.76 -1.09 17.20
CA ILE A 484 -29.87 -1.49 15.80
C ILE A 484 -31.12 -0.84 15.16
N ALA A 485 -30.91 -0.13 14.06
CA ALA A 485 -31.95 0.48 13.25
C ALA A 485 -32.34 -0.37 12.03
N THR A 486 -33.57 -0.19 11.55
CA THR A 486 -34.12 -0.87 10.36
C THR A 486 -33.96 -0.05 9.08
N SER A 487 -33.75 1.27 9.19
CA SER A 487 -33.31 2.16 8.11
C SER A 487 -32.34 3.22 8.67
N ALA A 488 -31.47 3.80 7.83
CA ALA A 488 -30.62 4.93 8.23
C ALA A 488 -31.46 6.09 8.81
N THR A 489 -32.59 6.38 8.17
CA THR A 489 -33.53 7.45 8.53
C THR A 489 -34.35 7.20 9.80
N GLN A 490 -34.30 6.00 10.40
CA GLN A 490 -35.19 5.64 11.52
C GLN A 490 -34.90 6.49 12.77
N ALA A 491 -35.88 7.29 13.19
CA ALA A 491 -35.85 7.97 14.49
C ALA A 491 -35.96 6.98 15.65
N ILE A 492 -35.06 7.05 16.63
CA ILE A 492 -35.04 6.07 17.73
C ILE A 492 -35.85 6.57 18.94
N SER A 493 -36.98 5.91 19.18
CA SER A 493 -37.94 6.26 20.23
C SER A 493 -37.35 6.20 21.64
N GLY A 494 -37.66 7.20 22.46
CA GLY A 494 -37.27 7.26 23.87
C GLY A 494 -35.93 7.95 24.15
N ASN A 495 -35.16 8.29 23.11
CA ASN A 495 -33.88 8.99 23.26
C ASN A 495 -34.04 10.52 23.08
N ASN A 496 -33.99 11.28 24.18
CA ASN A 496 -34.02 12.75 24.16
C ASN A 496 -32.63 13.37 23.88
N HIS A 497 -31.80 12.72 23.08
CA HIS A 497 -30.44 13.20 22.79
C HIS A 497 -30.46 14.58 22.09
N PRO A 498 -29.51 15.48 22.39
CA PRO A 498 -29.36 16.77 21.69
C PRO A 498 -29.28 16.58 20.17
N TYR A 499 -28.28 15.83 19.71
CA TYR A 499 -27.94 15.71 18.28
C TYR A 499 -28.70 14.61 17.50
N LYS A 500 -29.83 14.12 18.03
CA LYS A 500 -30.58 13.07 17.31
C LYS A 500 -31.14 13.57 15.97
N SER A 501 -31.49 14.85 15.88
CA SER A 501 -32.00 15.54 14.68
C SER A 501 -31.08 15.41 13.48
N ASP A 502 -29.79 15.22 13.74
CA ASP A 502 -28.72 15.29 12.76
C ASP A 502 -28.57 13.94 12.01
N PHE A 503 -29.24 12.89 12.51
CA PHE A 503 -29.25 11.53 11.96
C PHE A 503 -30.65 10.85 11.94
N ASP A 504 -31.67 11.44 12.57
CA ASP A 504 -33.05 10.91 12.64
C ASP A 504 -33.96 11.69 11.68
N GLY A 505 -33.98 11.27 10.40
CA GLY A 505 -34.78 11.89 9.35
C GLY A 505 -33.97 12.06 8.06
N SER A 506 -33.51 13.28 7.80
CA SER A 506 -32.68 13.68 6.65
C SER A 506 -31.23 13.87 7.06
N PHE A 507 -30.28 13.46 6.21
CA PHE A 507 -28.85 13.63 6.48
C PHE A 507 -28.34 15.05 6.13
N PRO A 508 -27.29 15.55 6.81
CA PRO A 508 -26.79 16.92 6.64
C PRO A 508 -25.86 17.10 5.43
N TYR A 509 -25.47 16.02 4.76
CA TYR A 509 -24.73 15.98 3.50
C TYR A 509 -25.11 14.72 2.72
N SER A 510 -24.84 14.72 1.41
CA SER A 510 -24.94 13.51 0.57
C SER A 510 -23.64 12.70 0.63
N TYR A 511 -23.79 11.38 0.55
CA TYR A 511 -22.74 10.37 0.57
C TYR A 511 -23.32 9.07 0.02
N GLU A 512 -22.47 8.11 -0.36
CA GLU A 512 -22.89 6.78 -0.78
C GLU A 512 -22.44 5.74 0.26
N ALA A 513 -23.40 5.13 0.95
CA ALA A 513 -23.13 3.98 1.81
C ALA A 513 -23.10 2.69 0.97
N THR A 514 -22.13 1.82 1.24
CA THR A 514 -21.98 0.50 0.59
C THR A 514 -22.39 -0.62 1.54
N SER A 515 -22.52 -1.85 1.05
CA SER A 515 -22.70 -2.98 1.96
C SER A 515 -21.39 -3.25 2.72
N ALA A 516 -21.47 -3.75 3.95
CA ALA A 516 -20.28 -3.88 4.78
C ALA A 516 -19.18 -4.77 4.16
N VAL A 517 -19.52 -5.75 3.30
CA VAL A 517 -18.49 -6.55 2.61
C VAL A 517 -17.77 -5.74 1.52
N GLN A 518 -18.47 -4.81 0.88
CA GLN A 518 -17.91 -3.88 -0.10
C GLN A 518 -17.02 -2.85 0.60
N ALA A 519 -17.50 -2.25 1.69
CA ALA A 519 -16.70 -1.42 2.59
C ALA A 519 -15.38 -2.09 3.02
N LYS A 520 -15.41 -3.39 3.35
CA LYS A 520 -14.19 -4.16 3.65
C LYS A 520 -13.24 -4.27 2.44
N ALA A 521 -13.76 -4.49 1.23
CA ALA A 521 -12.95 -4.56 0.00
C ALA A 521 -12.34 -3.19 -0.34
N ASP A 522 -13.14 -2.12 -0.32
CA ASP A 522 -12.70 -0.74 -0.54
C ASP A 522 -11.64 -0.30 0.47
N CYS A 523 -11.83 -0.60 1.76
CA CYS A 523 -10.83 -0.32 2.79
C CYS A 523 -9.49 -1.03 2.54
N ILE A 524 -9.49 -2.28 2.08
CA ILE A 524 -8.26 -3.04 1.84
C ILE A 524 -7.49 -2.47 0.64
N ALA A 525 -8.19 -2.13 -0.45
CA ALA A 525 -7.56 -1.63 -1.67
C ALA A 525 -7.18 -0.13 -1.61
N LYS A 526 -8.03 0.71 -1.01
CA LYS A 526 -7.96 2.18 -1.15
C LYS A 526 -7.47 2.93 0.09
N ALA A 527 -7.50 2.32 1.28
CA ALA A 527 -7.14 3.02 2.52
C ALA A 527 -5.63 3.01 2.83
N GLY A 528 -5.15 4.05 3.50
CA GLY A 528 -3.73 4.35 3.70
C GLY A 528 -3.13 5.07 2.50
N VAL A 529 -1.80 5.17 2.49
CA VAL A 529 -1.05 5.80 1.39
C VAL A 529 -1.24 5.07 0.05
N MET A 530 -0.87 5.79 -1.02
CA MET A 530 -0.78 5.35 -2.41
C MET A 530 -0.21 3.94 -2.52
N LYS A 531 -0.86 3.12 -3.34
CA LYS A 531 -0.47 1.74 -3.62
C LYS A 531 0.66 1.66 -4.64
N THR A 532 1.43 0.56 -4.62
CA THR A 532 2.36 0.28 -5.72
C THR A 532 1.57 -0.01 -6.99
N ALA A 533 2.21 0.10 -8.16
CA ALA A 533 1.52 -0.12 -9.44
C ALA A 533 0.89 -1.52 -9.60
N ALA A 534 1.34 -2.51 -8.83
CA ALA A 534 0.78 -3.86 -8.81
C ALA A 534 -0.39 -4.03 -7.82
N ASP A 535 -0.55 -3.11 -6.87
CA ASP A 535 -1.52 -3.17 -5.78
C ASP A 535 -2.69 -2.16 -5.94
N ILE A 536 -2.75 -1.42 -7.05
CA ILE A 536 -3.85 -0.49 -7.34
C ILE A 536 -5.08 -1.29 -7.81
N ASP A 537 -6.12 -1.30 -6.98
CA ASP A 537 -7.47 -1.74 -7.35
C ASP A 537 -8.48 -0.63 -7.00
N MET A 538 -9.12 -0.08 -8.05
CA MET A 538 -10.11 0.99 -7.92
C MET A 538 -11.57 0.49 -7.97
N ASP A 539 -11.81 -0.79 -8.29
CA ASP A 539 -13.16 -1.41 -8.30
C ASP A 539 -13.14 -2.77 -7.56
N PRO A 540 -12.73 -2.79 -6.27
CA PRO A 540 -12.41 -4.02 -5.56
C PRO A 540 -13.66 -4.83 -5.20
N THR A 541 -13.70 -6.07 -5.66
CA THR A 541 -14.84 -6.97 -5.41
C THR A 541 -14.72 -7.74 -4.08
N PRO A 542 -15.82 -7.99 -3.35
CA PRO A 542 -15.77 -8.71 -2.08
C PRO A 542 -15.38 -10.19 -2.23
N SER A 543 -14.35 -10.62 -1.48
CA SER A 543 -13.88 -12.01 -1.46
C SER A 543 -14.87 -12.97 -0.79
N ALA A 544 -14.94 -14.22 -1.30
CA ALA A 544 -15.80 -15.26 -0.75
C ALA A 544 -15.37 -15.70 0.67
N ILE A 545 -16.34 -15.92 1.56
CA ILE A 545 -16.16 -16.44 2.93
C ILE A 545 -16.19 -17.98 3.01
N ILE A 546 -16.26 -18.67 1.87
CA ILE A 546 -16.28 -20.13 1.74
C ILE A 546 -15.26 -20.61 0.71
N SER A 547 -14.52 -21.66 1.07
CA SER A 547 -13.58 -22.37 0.20
C SER A 547 -14.13 -23.70 -0.35
N GLU A 548 -15.38 -24.04 -0.01
CA GLU A 548 -16.09 -25.20 -0.53
C GLU A 548 -17.53 -24.83 -0.92
N TYR A 549 -17.91 -25.19 -2.14
CA TYR A 549 -19.25 -24.96 -2.69
C TYR A 549 -20.02 -26.29 -2.85
N PRO A 550 -21.36 -26.30 -2.69
CA PRO A 550 -22.20 -27.44 -3.05
C PRO A 550 -22.02 -27.86 -4.52
N SER A 551 -21.89 -29.17 -4.77
CA SER A 551 -21.71 -29.70 -6.13
C SER A 551 -22.94 -29.61 -7.03
N ALA A 552 -24.10 -29.24 -6.48
CA ALA A 552 -25.33 -28.94 -7.20
C ALA A 552 -26.26 -28.08 -6.31
N PRO A 553 -27.24 -27.35 -6.89
CA PRO A 553 -28.28 -26.67 -6.11
C PRO A 553 -29.17 -27.64 -5.32
N LEU A 554 -29.85 -27.12 -4.29
CA LEU A 554 -30.86 -27.87 -3.54
C LEU A 554 -32.05 -28.27 -4.42
N VAL A 555 -32.52 -29.51 -4.25
CA VAL A 555 -33.82 -29.94 -4.77
C VAL A 555 -34.91 -29.39 -3.84
N LEU A 556 -35.73 -28.47 -4.34
CA LEU A 556 -36.79 -27.82 -3.56
C LEU A 556 -38.12 -28.58 -3.68
N PRO A 557 -38.92 -28.73 -2.61
CA PRO A 557 -38.68 -28.23 -1.25
C PRO A 557 -37.64 -29.09 -0.49
N TYR A 558 -36.63 -28.43 0.06
CA TYR A 558 -35.61 -29.02 0.92
C TYR A 558 -36.01 -28.90 2.39
N ASN A 559 -35.73 -29.92 3.19
CA ASN A 559 -35.89 -29.91 4.64
C ASN A 559 -34.79 -30.76 5.26
N LEU A 560 -34.01 -30.20 6.19
CA LEU A 560 -32.97 -30.96 6.90
C LEU A 560 -33.62 -31.87 7.96
N ASP A 561 -33.34 -33.17 7.90
CA ASP A 561 -33.82 -34.13 8.89
C ASP A 561 -33.01 -34.06 10.19
N LEU A 562 -33.40 -33.15 11.07
CA LEU A 562 -32.78 -32.99 12.39
C LEU A 562 -33.06 -34.18 13.33
N SER A 563 -33.91 -35.15 12.97
CA SER A 563 -34.08 -36.39 13.74
C SER A 563 -32.91 -37.37 13.52
N ALA A 564 -32.20 -37.25 12.39
CA ALA A 564 -31.03 -38.03 12.08
C ALA A 564 -29.84 -37.75 13.03
N THR A 565 -28.93 -38.72 13.12
CA THR A 565 -27.66 -38.60 13.86
C THR A 565 -26.57 -38.15 12.90
N TYR A 566 -26.07 -36.93 13.07
CA TYR A 566 -24.91 -36.43 12.32
C TYR A 566 -23.65 -36.55 13.17
N SER A 567 -22.55 -37.01 12.56
CA SER A 567 -21.22 -36.98 13.16
C SER A 567 -20.71 -35.55 13.27
N ALA A 568 -19.74 -35.29 14.16
CA ALA A 568 -19.03 -34.02 14.17
C ALA A 568 -18.21 -33.84 12.88
N GLY A 569 -18.17 -32.61 12.35
CA GLY A 569 -17.51 -32.28 11.08
C GLY A 569 -18.45 -32.28 9.87
N ARG A 570 -17.84 -32.35 8.68
CA ARG A 570 -18.48 -32.15 7.38
C ARG A 570 -19.26 -33.38 6.91
N THR A 571 -20.52 -33.20 6.55
CA THR A 571 -21.41 -34.19 5.92
C THR A 571 -22.15 -33.55 4.74
N VAL A 572 -22.30 -34.22 3.60
CA VAL A 572 -23.20 -33.77 2.53
C VAL A 572 -24.58 -34.39 2.71
N VAL A 573 -25.63 -33.57 2.70
CA VAL A 573 -27.02 -33.98 2.93
C VAL A 573 -27.89 -33.40 1.81
N ASN A 574 -28.29 -34.22 0.84
CA ASN A 574 -29.19 -33.83 -0.27
C ASN A 574 -28.83 -32.47 -0.91
N ASN A 575 -27.56 -32.32 -1.31
CA ASN A 575 -26.92 -31.14 -1.89
C ASN A 575 -26.67 -29.94 -0.94
N ALA A 576 -26.96 -30.04 0.36
CA ALA A 576 -26.40 -29.13 1.36
C ALA A 576 -25.09 -29.69 1.94
N ILE A 577 -24.13 -28.82 2.28
CA ILE A 577 -22.96 -29.18 3.09
C ILE A 577 -23.30 -28.80 4.55
N LEU A 578 -23.35 -29.79 5.44
CA LEU A 578 -23.61 -29.63 6.87
C LEU A 578 -22.29 -29.84 7.65
N ASN A 579 -21.83 -28.81 8.35
CA ASN A 579 -20.67 -28.83 9.24
C ASN A 579 -21.15 -28.82 10.70
N ALA A 580 -21.43 -30.00 11.24
CA ALA A 580 -21.94 -30.15 12.60
C ALA A 580 -20.80 -29.97 13.63
N ALA A 581 -20.96 -29.02 14.55
CA ALA A 581 -19.93 -28.67 15.55
C ALA A 581 -19.64 -29.79 16.57
N SER A 582 -20.61 -30.70 16.77
CA SER A 582 -20.49 -31.89 17.59
C SER A 582 -21.46 -32.95 17.11
N LYS A 583 -21.26 -34.23 17.47
CA LYS A 583 -22.22 -35.30 17.16
C LYS A 583 -23.61 -34.94 17.68
N SER A 584 -24.61 -34.88 16.80
CA SER A 584 -26.01 -34.60 17.15
C SER A 584 -26.76 -35.88 17.51
N SER A 585 -27.86 -35.75 18.26
CA SER A 585 -28.78 -36.86 18.52
C SER A 585 -30.21 -36.34 18.71
N SER A 586 -31.06 -36.54 17.71
CA SER A 586 -32.52 -36.34 17.73
C SER A 586 -33.02 -34.93 18.09
N GLY A 587 -33.32 -34.13 17.06
CA GLY A 587 -34.16 -32.93 17.13
C GLY A 587 -33.40 -31.61 17.12
N VAL A 588 -32.09 -31.61 17.42
CA VAL A 588 -31.24 -30.42 17.41
C VAL A 588 -29.88 -30.76 16.80
N VAL A 589 -29.41 -29.93 15.88
CA VAL A 589 -28.04 -30.00 15.35
C VAL A 589 -27.25 -28.79 15.83
N LYS A 590 -26.03 -29.02 16.31
CA LYS A 590 -25.13 -27.92 16.66
C LYS A 590 -24.34 -27.46 15.44
N ILE A 591 -24.33 -26.16 15.17
CA ILE A 591 -23.39 -25.55 14.22
C ILE A 591 -22.56 -24.46 14.91
N LYS A 592 -21.48 -24.01 14.28
CA LYS A 592 -20.57 -23.02 14.86
C LYS A 592 -20.12 -22.00 13.83
N ASP A 593 -19.12 -22.33 13.01
CA ASP A 593 -18.77 -21.51 11.84
C ASP A 593 -19.71 -21.83 10.65
N ASN A 594 -19.22 -22.00 9.42
CA ASN A 594 -19.98 -22.18 8.18
C ASN A 594 -20.79 -23.50 8.19
N GLY A 595 -21.90 -23.48 8.93
CA GLY A 595 -22.58 -24.66 9.46
C GLY A 595 -23.51 -25.36 8.49
N ILE A 596 -24.22 -24.60 7.66
CA ILE A 596 -24.87 -25.14 6.45
C ILE A 596 -24.50 -24.24 5.28
N ILE A 597 -23.85 -24.82 4.26
CA ILE A 597 -23.61 -24.17 2.97
C ILE A 597 -24.57 -24.80 1.95
N PHE A 598 -25.32 -23.99 1.21
CA PHE A 598 -26.30 -24.46 0.24
C PHE A 598 -26.48 -23.48 -0.92
N THR A 599 -26.82 -23.99 -2.10
CA THR A 599 -27.03 -23.17 -3.31
C THR A 599 -28.46 -23.32 -3.80
N VAL A 600 -29.08 -22.22 -4.22
CA VAL A 600 -30.40 -22.21 -4.90
C VAL A 600 -30.28 -21.57 -6.28
N ASN A 601 -30.99 -22.13 -7.26
CA ASN A 601 -30.98 -21.69 -8.66
C ASN A 601 -32.23 -20.89 -9.07
N GLN A 602 -33.14 -20.65 -8.12
CA GLN A 602 -34.38 -19.91 -8.30
C GLN A 602 -34.75 -19.20 -7.00
N GLN A 603 -35.66 -18.22 -7.05
CA GLN A 603 -36.14 -17.54 -5.85
C GLN A 603 -36.79 -18.52 -4.86
N ALA A 604 -36.37 -18.46 -3.60
CA ALA A 604 -36.75 -19.41 -2.57
C ALA A 604 -36.96 -18.73 -1.22
N ILE A 605 -37.82 -19.29 -0.36
CA ILE A 605 -37.94 -18.90 1.05
C ILE A 605 -37.05 -19.84 1.86
N VAL A 606 -36.10 -19.27 2.60
CA VAL A 606 -35.26 -19.97 3.58
C VAL A 606 -35.88 -19.75 4.96
N SER A 607 -36.21 -20.83 5.64
CA SER A 607 -36.80 -20.85 6.99
C SER A 607 -35.88 -21.59 7.96
N PHE A 608 -35.58 -21.01 9.12
CA PHE A 608 -34.77 -21.67 10.14
C PHE A 608 -35.12 -21.24 11.58
N SER A 609 -34.78 -22.10 12.54
CA SER A 609 -35.05 -21.91 13.97
C SER A 609 -33.80 -22.05 14.83
N ALA A 610 -33.53 -21.03 15.65
CA ALA A 610 -32.47 -21.06 16.67
C ALA A 610 -33.06 -21.40 18.03
N GLY A 611 -32.60 -22.49 18.64
CA GLY A 611 -33.07 -22.98 19.92
C GLY A 611 -32.62 -22.13 21.11
N SER A 612 -33.31 -22.29 22.24
CA SER A 612 -33.11 -21.49 23.48
C SER A 612 -31.68 -21.49 24.05
N SER A 613 -30.85 -22.48 23.70
CA SER A 613 -29.43 -22.54 24.11
C SER A 613 -28.50 -21.68 23.23
N SER A 614 -28.99 -21.15 22.12
CA SER A 614 -28.25 -20.29 21.18
C SER A 614 -28.12 -18.87 21.75
N LYS A 615 -27.27 -18.66 22.77
CA LYS A 615 -27.12 -17.33 23.42
C LYS A 615 -26.80 -16.19 22.43
N TYR A 616 -26.13 -16.51 21.32
CA TYR A 616 -25.74 -15.57 20.25
C TYR A 616 -26.52 -15.81 18.95
N GLY A 617 -27.54 -16.66 18.99
CA GLY A 617 -28.39 -16.98 17.85
C GLY A 617 -27.67 -17.45 16.59
N MET A 618 -28.19 -17.06 15.43
CA MET A 618 -27.82 -17.60 14.12
C MET A 618 -27.90 -16.53 13.03
N THR A 619 -27.01 -16.59 12.05
CA THR A 619 -26.96 -15.64 10.93
C THR A 619 -26.93 -16.40 9.60
N LEU A 620 -27.76 -15.96 8.66
CA LEU A 620 -27.74 -16.37 7.26
C LEU A 620 -27.02 -15.31 6.44
N GLN A 621 -26.00 -15.71 5.69
CA GLN A 621 -25.20 -14.85 4.80
C GLN A 621 -25.20 -15.40 3.37
N ASN A 622 -24.85 -14.58 2.38
CA ASN A 622 -24.40 -15.10 1.08
C ASN A 622 -22.94 -15.59 1.17
N ASP A 623 -22.41 -16.08 0.04
CA ASP A 623 -21.05 -16.62 -0.09
C ASP A 623 -19.94 -15.56 0.00
N ILE A 624 -20.24 -14.27 -0.11
CA ILE A 624 -19.32 -13.14 0.20
C ILE A 624 -19.50 -12.56 1.62
N GLY A 625 -20.43 -13.09 2.43
CA GLY A 625 -20.57 -12.75 3.86
C GLY A 625 -21.53 -11.59 4.17
N GLU A 626 -22.34 -11.13 3.22
CA GLU A 626 -23.42 -10.18 3.48
C GLU A 626 -24.52 -10.83 4.32
N THR A 627 -24.87 -10.21 5.43
CA THR A 627 -25.91 -10.71 6.33
C THR A 627 -27.31 -10.49 5.73
N ILE A 628 -27.93 -11.57 5.28
CA ILE A 628 -29.29 -11.61 4.74
C ILE A 628 -30.32 -11.50 5.88
N THR A 629 -30.12 -12.25 6.96
CA THR A 629 -30.94 -12.15 8.18
C THR A 629 -30.27 -12.82 9.38
N SER A 630 -30.64 -12.41 10.60
CA SER A 630 -30.15 -12.98 11.85
C SER A 630 -31.27 -13.18 12.87
N ILE A 631 -31.17 -14.27 13.64
CA ILE A 631 -31.87 -14.44 14.91
C ILE A 631 -30.86 -14.06 16.00
N ALA A 632 -31.17 -13.09 16.87
CA ALA A 632 -30.20 -12.57 17.86
C ALA A 632 -29.96 -13.52 19.05
N THR A 633 -30.96 -14.32 19.42
CA THR A 633 -30.88 -15.32 20.51
C THR A 633 -31.61 -16.60 20.10
N SER A 634 -32.92 -16.68 20.32
CA SER A 634 -33.75 -17.83 19.95
C SER A 634 -35.04 -17.39 19.28
N GLY A 635 -35.63 -18.28 18.47
CA GLY A 635 -36.83 -18.00 17.70
C GLY A 635 -36.80 -18.70 16.35
N SER A 636 -37.55 -18.17 15.39
CA SER A 636 -37.56 -18.64 14.00
C SER A 636 -37.70 -17.47 13.05
N VAL A 637 -37.09 -17.57 11.88
CA VAL A 637 -37.18 -16.57 10.81
C VAL A 637 -37.52 -17.25 9.49
N SER A 638 -38.08 -16.49 8.55
CA SER A 638 -38.26 -16.91 7.16
C SER A 638 -38.07 -15.70 6.26
N ILE A 639 -37.21 -15.84 5.25
CA ILE A 639 -36.81 -14.76 4.35
C ILE A 639 -36.75 -15.27 2.92
N ALA A 640 -37.16 -14.46 1.93
CA ALA A 640 -36.94 -14.81 0.53
C ALA A 640 -35.52 -14.47 0.11
N VAL A 641 -34.90 -15.35 -0.67
CA VAL A 641 -33.58 -15.20 -1.26
C VAL A 641 -33.65 -15.37 -2.78
N VAL A 642 -32.70 -14.76 -3.48
CA VAL A 642 -32.52 -14.86 -4.93
C VAL A 642 -31.69 -16.12 -5.28
N PRO A 643 -31.48 -16.47 -6.56
CA PRO A 643 -30.47 -17.47 -6.92
C PRO A 643 -29.09 -17.09 -6.38
N GLY A 644 -28.36 -18.03 -5.79
CA GLY A 644 -27.07 -17.79 -5.15
C GLY A 644 -26.65 -18.90 -4.19
N THR A 645 -25.46 -18.78 -3.62
CA THR A 645 -24.96 -19.66 -2.53
C THR A 645 -25.06 -18.92 -1.20
N TYR A 646 -25.48 -19.66 -0.16
CA TYR A 646 -25.80 -19.12 1.16
C TYR A 646 -25.20 -19.97 2.28
N VAL A 647 -24.85 -19.30 3.37
CA VAL A 647 -24.19 -19.86 4.55
C VAL A 647 -25.03 -19.55 5.79
N LEU A 648 -25.49 -20.58 6.49
CA LEU A 648 -26.07 -20.47 7.83
C LEU A 648 -25.00 -20.80 8.87
N LYS A 649 -24.71 -19.86 9.79
CA LYS A 649 -23.71 -19.99 10.85
C LYS A 649 -24.22 -19.54 12.23
N SER A 650 -23.46 -19.82 13.29
CA SER A 650 -23.70 -19.23 14.61
C SER A 650 -23.48 -17.71 14.55
N GLY A 651 -24.26 -16.95 15.30
CA GLY A 651 -24.02 -15.50 15.46
C GLY A 651 -22.76 -15.16 16.27
N ASN A 652 -22.02 -16.15 16.77
CA ASN A 652 -20.66 -15.97 17.31
C ASN A 652 -19.76 -17.18 17.01
N ILE A 653 -18.60 -16.94 16.39
CA ILE A 653 -17.69 -18.00 15.92
C ILE A 653 -17.10 -18.89 17.03
N GLU A 654 -17.12 -18.47 18.30
CA GLU A 654 -16.60 -19.29 19.40
C GLU A 654 -17.64 -20.28 19.94
N LYS A 655 -18.94 -20.01 19.77
CA LYS A 655 -20.02 -20.70 20.50
C LYS A 655 -20.97 -21.45 19.56
N ASP A 656 -21.38 -22.63 20.00
CA ASP A 656 -22.39 -23.43 19.30
C ASP A 656 -23.73 -22.68 19.22
N ALA A 657 -24.32 -22.66 18.03
CA ALA A 657 -25.75 -22.41 17.83
C ALA A 657 -26.50 -23.73 17.68
N TYR A 658 -27.74 -23.74 18.17
CA TYR A 658 -28.58 -24.94 18.31
C TYR A 658 -29.71 -24.86 17.28
N LEU A 659 -29.53 -25.52 16.13
CA LEU A 659 -30.47 -25.50 15.02
C LEU A 659 -31.64 -26.47 15.29
N GLU A 660 -32.86 -25.92 15.37
CA GLU A 660 -34.11 -26.66 15.67
C GLU A 660 -35.03 -26.83 14.44
N SER A 661 -34.81 -26.06 13.35
CA SER A 661 -35.39 -26.34 12.03
C SER A 661 -34.56 -25.69 10.92
N PHE A 662 -34.48 -26.31 9.74
CA PHE A 662 -33.95 -25.69 8.52
C PHE A 662 -34.67 -26.25 7.28
N LYS A 663 -35.28 -25.36 6.51
CA LYS A 663 -36.13 -25.68 5.36
C LYS A 663 -35.95 -24.62 4.27
N VAL A 664 -35.97 -25.04 3.00
CA VAL A 664 -35.94 -24.13 1.85
C VAL A 664 -37.04 -24.53 0.87
N VAL A 665 -37.86 -23.58 0.42
CA VAL A 665 -38.96 -23.84 -0.52
C VAL A 665 -38.94 -22.85 -1.68
N ALA A 666 -39.32 -23.28 -2.88
CA ALA A 666 -39.47 -22.36 -4.01
C ALA A 666 -40.59 -21.34 -3.75
N VAL A 667 -40.42 -20.10 -4.22
CA VAL A 667 -41.53 -19.13 -4.27
C VAL A 667 -42.48 -19.54 -5.39
N SER A 668 -43.64 -20.10 -5.04
CA SER A 668 -44.76 -20.27 -5.99
C SER A 668 -45.45 -18.92 -6.20
N GLY A 669 -45.64 -18.52 -7.46
CA GLY A 669 -46.12 -17.18 -7.80
C GLY A 669 -47.48 -16.79 -7.18
N SER A 670 -47.67 -15.48 -7.01
CA SER A 670 -48.84 -14.78 -6.43
C SER A 670 -48.82 -14.42 -4.94
N GLU A 671 -47.70 -14.62 -4.22
CA GLU A 671 -47.42 -13.93 -2.94
C GLU A 671 -46.14 -13.09 -3.04
N THR A 672 -46.20 -11.99 -3.79
CA THR A 672 -45.15 -10.96 -3.82
C THR A 672 -45.32 -10.00 -2.64
N THR A 673 -44.97 -10.46 -1.44
CA THR A 673 -44.45 -9.53 -0.43
C THR A 673 -43.09 -9.06 -0.95
N GLU A 674 -42.90 -7.77 -1.17
CA GLU A 674 -41.59 -7.24 -1.57
C GLU A 674 -40.59 -7.49 -0.45
N VAL A 675 -39.75 -8.52 -0.62
CA VAL A 675 -38.57 -8.68 0.22
C VAL A 675 -37.57 -7.65 -0.26
N THR A 676 -37.51 -6.56 0.50
CA THR A 676 -36.33 -5.70 0.57
C THR A 676 -35.13 -6.59 0.89
N THR A 677 -34.35 -6.91 -0.15
CA THR A 677 -32.90 -6.80 0.01
C THR A 677 -32.64 -5.43 0.63
N LYS A 678 -31.63 -5.30 1.49
CA LYS A 678 -31.17 -3.97 1.93
C LYS A 678 -30.44 -3.28 0.77
N LYS A 679 -31.20 -2.92 -0.27
CA LYS A 679 -30.82 -1.90 -1.22
C LYS A 679 -30.63 -0.63 -0.39
N ILE A 680 -29.40 -0.16 -0.35
CA ILE A 680 -29.09 1.12 0.26
C ILE A 680 -29.74 2.18 -0.63
N GLU A 681 -30.56 3.04 -0.02
CA GLU A 681 -31.14 4.19 -0.70
C GLU A 681 -30.10 5.31 -0.64
N SER A 682 -29.54 5.66 -1.80
CA SER A 682 -28.64 6.81 -1.96
C SER A 682 -29.35 8.06 -1.41
N THR A 683 -28.83 8.65 -0.33
CA THR A 683 -29.53 9.68 0.47
C THR A 683 -29.43 11.08 -0.16
N THR A 684 -29.74 11.17 -1.45
CA THR A 684 -29.87 12.44 -2.21
C THR A 684 -31.22 13.09 -1.93
N GLN A 685 -31.24 14.05 -1.00
CA GLN A 685 -32.39 14.93 -0.78
C GLN A 685 -32.00 16.39 -1.02
N ALA A 686 -32.60 17.02 -2.03
CA ALA A 686 -32.35 18.42 -2.35
C ALA A 686 -32.99 19.37 -1.31
N THR A 687 -32.17 20.25 -0.73
CA THR A 687 -32.62 21.27 0.22
C THR A 687 -33.60 22.22 -0.45
N THR A 688 -34.88 22.13 -0.07
CA THR A 688 -35.94 22.96 -0.66
C THR A 688 -36.31 24.09 0.31
N GLU A 689 -35.91 25.32 0.03
CA GLU A 689 -36.35 26.48 0.82
C GLU A 689 -37.85 26.76 0.63
N ALA A 690 -38.58 26.94 1.73
CA ALA A 690 -40.02 27.17 1.72
C ALA A 690 -40.36 28.61 2.11
N THR A 691 -40.71 29.45 1.13
CA THR A 691 -41.26 30.80 1.36
C THR A 691 -42.64 30.93 0.72
N THR A 692 -43.64 31.40 1.48
CA THR A 692 -45.06 31.36 1.07
C THR A 692 -45.63 32.69 0.57
N SER A 693 -46.58 32.57 -0.36
CA SER A 693 -47.72 33.47 -0.65
C SER A 693 -47.56 34.73 -1.53
N SER A 694 -47.93 34.55 -2.81
CA SER A 694 -49.13 35.15 -3.46
C SER A 694 -49.05 36.41 -4.36
N GLN A 695 -49.81 36.28 -5.48
CA GLN A 695 -50.40 37.26 -6.42
C GLN A 695 -49.65 37.77 -7.68
N SER A 696 -50.36 37.56 -8.80
CA SER A 696 -50.36 38.14 -10.16
C SER A 696 -49.80 39.57 -10.33
N ASP A 697 -49.12 39.91 -11.44
CA ASP A 697 -49.74 40.09 -12.78
C ASP A 697 -48.76 40.03 -13.98
N LYS A 698 -49.24 40.26 -15.23
CA LYS A 698 -48.51 40.21 -16.52
C LYS A 698 -49.04 41.28 -17.50
N PRO A 699 -48.29 41.85 -18.48
CA PRO A 699 -46.83 42.05 -18.65
C PRO A 699 -46.48 43.57 -18.86
N THR A 700 -45.24 43.92 -19.24
CA THR A 700 -44.86 44.72 -20.44
C THR A 700 -43.33 44.89 -20.51
N GLU A 701 -42.77 45.09 -21.70
CA GLU A 701 -41.33 45.19 -22.01
C GLU A 701 -40.68 46.50 -21.55
N THR A 702 -39.36 46.51 -21.32
CA THR A 702 -38.37 47.24 -22.17
C THR A 702 -36.93 46.89 -21.75
N THR A 703 -36.14 46.45 -22.73
CA THR A 703 -34.68 46.46 -22.93
C THR A 703 -33.88 47.55 -22.19
N THR A 704 -32.56 47.47 -21.88
CA THR A 704 -31.41 46.61 -22.29
C THR A 704 -30.36 46.64 -21.11
N GLU A 705 -29.12 46.11 -21.07
CA GLU A 705 -28.14 45.49 -22.00
C GLU A 705 -27.45 44.24 -21.38
N ASN A 706 -26.88 43.40 -22.24
CA ASN A 706 -25.81 42.38 -22.13
C ASN A 706 -25.10 42.08 -20.78
N THR A 707 -24.95 40.79 -20.49
CA THR A 707 -23.84 40.18 -19.73
C THR A 707 -23.14 39.12 -20.59
N ASN A 708 -21.82 38.96 -20.47
CA ASN A 708 -21.11 37.85 -21.13
C ASN A 708 -21.62 36.50 -20.60
N SER A 709 -21.78 35.52 -21.49
CA SER A 709 -21.80 34.11 -21.12
C SER A 709 -20.38 33.67 -20.74
N GLU A 710 -20.21 33.04 -19.57
CA GLU A 710 -19.00 32.29 -19.27
C GLU A 710 -19.05 30.95 -20.05
N VAL A 711 -17.94 30.52 -20.64
CA VAL A 711 -17.89 29.27 -21.40
C VAL A 711 -17.88 28.10 -20.41
N ASN A 712 -18.90 27.25 -20.47
CA ASN A 712 -19.04 26.10 -19.58
C ASN A 712 -17.95 25.05 -19.88
N ALA A 713 -17.02 24.86 -18.94
CA ALA A 713 -15.80 24.06 -19.13
C ALA A 713 -16.05 22.55 -19.18
N ASP A 714 -17.16 22.06 -18.61
CA ASP A 714 -17.54 20.65 -18.62
C ASP A 714 -18.42 20.29 -19.83
N GLY A 715 -18.75 21.29 -20.66
CA GLY A 715 -19.71 21.21 -21.74
C GLY A 715 -21.16 21.15 -21.27
N TYR A 716 -22.08 21.13 -22.23
CA TYR A 716 -23.50 20.99 -21.97
C TYR A 716 -23.89 19.52 -21.96
N ILE A 717 -24.52 19.02 -20.91
CA ILE A 717 -24.87 17.61 -20.70
C ILE A 717 -26.38 17.42 -20.72
N TRP A 718 -26.85 16.31 -21.29
CA TRP A 718 -28.18 15.75 -21.05
C TRP A 718 -28.05 14.30 -20.57
N ASN A 719 -28.70 13.95 -19.46
CA ASN A 719 -28.64 12.60 -18.89
C ASN A 719 -30.05 12.14 -18.49
N GLY A 720 -30.57 11.16 -19.24
CA GLY A 720 -31.93 10.66 -19.04
C GLY A 720 -32.18 10.01 -17.68
N THR A 721 -31.13 9.59 -16.98
CA THR A 721 -31.25 8.86 -15.69
C THR A 721 -31.21 9.79 -14.48
N THR A 722 -30.52 10.93 -14.56
CA THR A 722 -30.56 11.98 -13.52
C THR A 722 -31.64 13.02 -13.80
N GLY A 723 -32.10 13.14 -15.05
CA GLY A 723 -32.99 14.23 -15.50
C GLY A 723 -32.24 15.54 -15.78
N GLU A 724 -30.91 15.50 -15.81
CA GLU A 724 -30.03 16.64 -16.04
C GLU A 724 -30.10 17.13 -17.49
N ASN A 725 -30.06 18.45 -17.64
CA ASN A 725 -29.98 19.16 -18.92
C ASN A 725 -29.30 20.52 -18.65
N THR A 726 -27.97 20.58 -18.77
CA THR A 726 -27.16 21.76 -18.43
C THR A 726 -27.67 22.99 -19.16
N ASP A 727 -28.01 24.05 -18.42
CA ASP A 727 -28.60 25.30 -18.91
C ASP A 727 -29.89 25.15 -19.75
N ASN A 728 -30.51 23.95 -19.76
CA ASN A 728 -31.54 23.52 -20.71
C ASN A 728 -31.10 23.56 -22.19
N PHE A 729 -29.80 23.41 -22.44
CA PHE A 729 -29.18 23.53 -23.77
C PHE A 729 -29.78 22.60 -24.83
N PHE A 730 -30.12 21.36 -24.45
CA PHE A 730 -30.80 20.43 -25.34
C PHE A 730 -32.33 20.57 -25.22
N TYR A 731 -33.00 20.97 -26.28
CA TYR A 731 -34.42 20.68 -26.43
C TYR A 731 -34.60 19.16 -26.61
N VAL A 732 -35.50 18.54 -25.83
CA VAL A 732 -35.82 17.11 -25.93
C VAL A 732 -37.33 16.94 -25.80
N SER A 733 -37.95 16.34 -26.82
CA SER A 733 -39.36 15.93 -26.83
C SER A 733 -39.46 14.52 -27.42
N SER A 734 -39.78 13.53 -26.58
CA SER A 734 -39.69 12.11 -26.95
C SER A 734 -40.56 11.20 -26.09
N ASN A 735 -40.53 9.88 -26.37
CA ASN A 735 -41.00 8.87 -25.43
C ASN A 735 -39.80 8.26 -24.69
N GLU A 736 -39.91 8.13 -23.36
CA GLU A 736 -38.92 7.44 -22.54
C GLU A 736 -38.84 5.93 -22.79
N TYR A 737 -37.71 5.33 -22.44
CA TYR A 737 -37.48 3.90 -22.40
C TYR A 737 -36.82 3.50 -21.07
N ASN A 738 -37.64 2.90 -20.19
CA ASN A 738 -37.29 2.62 -18.79
C ASN A 738 -37.27 1.10 -18.51
N SER A 739 -36.81 0.31 -19.49
CA SER A 739 -36.86 -1.17 -19.45
C SER A 739 -35.57 -1.86 -19.90
N GLY A 740 -34.45 -1.12 -19.87
CA GLY A 740 -33.10 -1.65 -19.98
C GLY A 740 -32.11 -0.66 -19.39
N SER A 741 -31.01 -1.15 -18.84
CA SER A 741 -29.95 -0.33 -18.24
C SER A 741 -28.61 -0.62 -18.89
N VAL A 742 -27.75 0.40 -18.93
CA VAL A 742 -26.39 0.35 -19.47
C VAL A 742 -25.42 0.96 -18.45
N SER A 743 -24.13 0.57 -18.51
CA SER A 743 -23.08 1.14 -17.67
C SER A 743 -22.21 2.10 -18.48
N TYR A 744 -21.97 3.29 -17.94
CA TYR A 744 -21.14 4.34 -18.54
C TYR A 744 -20.41 5.11 -17.44
N LYS A 745 -19.07 5.17 -17.51
CA LYS A 745 -18.21 5.77 -16.47
C LYS A 745 -18.63 5.36 -15.04
N GLY A 746 -18.82 4.05 -14.80
CA GLY A 746 -19.30 3.49 -13.52
C GLY A 746 -20.81 3.70 -13.23
N ALA A 747 -21.42 4.75 -13.77
CA ALA A 747 -22.84 5.03 -13.57
C ALA A 747 -23.76 4.05 -14.32
N THR A 748 -24.74 3.49 -13.61
CA THR A 748 -25.81 2.67 -14.21
C THR A 748 -26.94 3.57 -14.73
N LEU A 749 -26.94 3.84 -16.04
CA LEU A 749 -27.99 4.58 -16.73
C LEU A 749 -29.21 3.66 -16.95
N LYS A 750 -30.42 4.13 -16.63
CA LYS A 750 -31.67 3.33 -16.51
C LYS A 750 -32.83 3.86 -17.36
N THR A 751 -32.75 5.13 -17.78
CA THR A 751 -33.76 5.83 -18.57
C THR A 751 -33.09 6.43 -19.81
N ALA A 752 -33.77 6.29 -20.95
CA ALA A 752 -33.28 6.75 -22.25
C ALA A 752 -34.39 7.41 -23.08
N ILE A 753 -34.02 8.31 -23.98
CA ILE A 753 -34.87 8.73 -25.10
C ILE A 753 -35.01 7.55 -26.08
N LYS A 754 -36.24 7.17 -26.43
CA LYS A 754 -36.48 6.28 -27.58
C LYS A 754 -36.45 7.09 -28.88
N MET A 755 -35.64 6.67 -29.86
CA MET A 755 -35.59 7.31 -31.18
C MET A 755 -36.77 6.85 -32.05
N GLU A 756 -37.81 7.68 -32.10
CA GLU A 756 -39.03 7.46 -32.86
C GLU A 756 -39.31 8.59 -33.85
N SER A 757 -40.30 8.39 -34.73
CA SER A 757 -40.62 9.33 -35.81
C SER A 757 -41.28 10.63 -35.32
N THR A 758 -41.46 10.76 -34.01
CA THR A 758 -41.97 11.93 -33.28
C THR A 758 -40.95 12.42 -32.25
N THR A 759 -39.72 11.90 -32.25
CA THR A 759 -38.65 12.34 -31.35
C THR A 759 -37.99 13.56 -31.97
N ASP A 760 -38.07 14.67 -31.25
CA ASP A 760 -37.42 15.94 -31.59
C ASP A 760 -36.35 16.23 -30.53
N ILE A 761 -35.10 16.33 -30.97
CA ILE A 761 -33.96 16.72 -30.15
C ILE A 761 -33.21 17.78 -30.95
N HIS A 762 -33.00 18.96 -30.37
CA HIS A 762 -32.19 19.99 -31.01
C HIS A 762 -31.52 20.95 -30.02
N PHE A 763 -30.41 21.54 -30.46
CA PHE A 763 -29.65 22.57 -29.74
C PHE A 763 -28.99 23.52 -30.75
N THR A 764 -28.43 24.65 -30.30
CA THR A 764 -27.69 25.57 -31.19
C THR A 764 -26.23 25.61 -30.76
N ALA A 765 -25.31 25.36 -31.70
CA ALA A 765 -23.87 25.46 -31.46
C ALA A 765 -23.41 26.90 -31.75
N GLU A 766 -23.06 27.66 -30.71
CA GLU A 766 -22.56 29.04 -30.87
C GLU A 766 -21.10 29.09 -31.34
N THR A 767 -20.32 28.05 -31.02
CA THR A 767 -18.97 27.78 -31.52
C THR A 767 -18.93 26.42 -32.21
N ASP A 768 -17.84 26.11 -32.91
CA ASP A 768 -17.54 24.74 -33.34
C ASP A 768 -17.40 23.84 -32.07
N GLY A 769 -17.55 22.53 -32.18
CA GLY A 769 -17.42 21.63 -31.02
C GLY A 769 -17.79 20.18 -31.29
N THR A 770 -17.71 19.34 -30.26
CA THR A 770 -17.98 17.89 -30.36
C THR A 770 -19.29 17.50 -29.67
N LEU A 771 -20.19 16.83 -30.38
CA LEU A 771 -21.38 16.17 -29.82
C LEU A 771 -21.10 14.68 -29.56
N LEU A 772 -21.09 14.27 -28.29
CA LEU A 772 -21.04 12.88 -27.86
C LEU A 772 -22.45 12.36 -27.53
N LEU A 773 -22.78 11.14 -27.98
CA LEU A 773 -24.00 10.42 -27.60
C LEU A 773 -23.63 9.04 -27.03
N TYR A 774 -24.22 8.65 -25.89
CA TYR A 774 -24.23 7.24 -25.46
C TYR A 774 -25.52 6.57 -25.91
N THR A 775 -25.37 5.50 -26.69
CA THR A 775 -26.47 4.81 -27.37
C THR A 775 -26.52 3.33 -27.06
N TYR A 776 -27.74 2.78 -27.09
CA TYR A 776 -28.02 1.35 -27.18
C TYR A 776 -28.98 1.12 -28.34
N SER A 777 -28.84 0.03 -29.07
CA SER A 777 -29.81 -0.36 -30.10
C SER A 777 -30.01 -1.86 -30.17
N LYS A 778 -31.23 -2.27 -30.53
CA LYS A 778 -31.57 -3.68 -30.81
C LYS A 778 -31.25 -4.09 -32.26
N LYS A 779 -30.49 -3.27 -33.00
CA LYS A 779 -29.97 -3.55 -34.34
C LYS A 779 -28.44 -3.58 -34.33
N SER A 780 -27.84 -4.45 -35.14
CA SER A 780 -26.38 -4.68 -35.18
C SER A 780 -25.58 -3.63 -35.96
N ALA A 781 -26.25 -2.76 -36.72
CA ALA A 781 -25.66 -1.62 -37.41
C ALA A 781 -26.66 -0.45 -37.36
N PRO A 782 -26.79 0.24 -36.22
CA PRO A 782 -27.77 1.30 -36.05
C PRO A 782 -27.28 2.64 -36.60
N THR A 783 -28.25 3.50 -36.89
CA THR A 783 -28.02 4.86 -37.37
C THR A 783 -28.90 5.87 -36.66
N ILE A 784 -28.47 7.12 -36.67
CA ILE A 784 -29.28 8.31 -36.35
C ILE A 784 -29.22 9.28 -37.53
N LYS A 785 -29.75 10.48 -37.35
CA LYS A 785 -29.52 11.61 -38.25
C LYS A 785 -29.03 12.82 -37.48
N ILE A 786 -28.00 13.48 -38.00
CA ILE A 786 -27.54 14.81 -37.59
C ILE A 786 -27.81 15.74 -38.77
N ASN A 787 -28.65 16.77 -38.59
CA ASN A 787 -29.06 17.70 -39.66
C ASN A 787 -29.47 16.97 -40.96
N ASP A 788 -30.41 16.04 -40.83
CA ASP A 788 -30.91 15.10 -41.85
C ASP A 788 -29.89 14.11 -42.47
N THR A 789 -28.58 14.35 -42.31
CA THR A 789 -27.49 13.46 -42.72
C THR A 789 -27.49 12.20 -41.86
N THR A 790 -27.41 11.02 -42.49
CA THR A 790 -27.61 9.74 -41.80
C THR A 790 -26.29 9.15 -41.32
N GLU A 791 -26.09 9.16 -40.00
CA GLU A 791 -24.84 8.76 -39.36
C GLU A 791 -24.91 7.39 -38.70
N SER A 792 -23.78 6.69 -38.66
CA SER A 792 -23.63 5.40 -37.98
C SER A 792 -23.28 5.59 -36.50
N ILE A 793 -23.85 4.77 -35.63
CA ILE A 793 -23.63 4.82 -34.17
C ILE A 793 -23.32 3.43 -33.59
N ALA A 794 -22.74 3.42 -32.38
CA ALA A 794 -22.55 2.21 -31.60
C ALA A 794 -23.89 1.50 -31.30
N ALA A 795 -23.89 0.16 -31.34
CA ALA A 795 -25.05 -0.64 -30.88
C ALA A 795 -25.15 -0.73 -29.36
N ASN A 796 -24.04 -0.49 -28.65
CA ASN A 796 -23.97 -0.23 -27.22
C ASN A 796 -22.67 0.52 -26.94
N GLY A 797 -22.73 1.79 -26.50
CA GLY A 797 -21.56 2.62 -26.22
C GLY A 797 -21.66 4.04 -26.77
N THR A 798 -20.54 4.75 -26.81
CA THR A 798 -20.44 6.14 -27.27
C THR A 798 -20.27 6.28 -28.78
N THR A 799 -20.63 7.43 -29.32
CA THR A 799 -20.27 7.90 -30.66
C THR A 799 -20.18 9.43 -30.64
N THR A 800 -19.22 10.00 -31.34
CA THR A 800 -18.93 11.45 -31.39
C THR A 800 -19.14 12.01 -32.79
N PHE A 801 -19.54 13.28 -32.87
CA PHE A 801 -19.77 14.02 -34.11
C PHE A 801 -19.18 15.42 -34.01
N ASP A 802 -18.44 15.82 -35.04
CA ASP A 802 -17.94 17.19 -35.18
C ASP A 802 -19.11 18.09 -35.61
N ILE A 803 -19.31 19.19 -34.89
CA ILE A 803 -20.41 20.15 -35.09
C ILE A 803 -19.80 21.52 -35.39
N GLY A 804 -20.22 22.13 -36.49
CA GLY A 804 -19.86 23.50 -36.83
C GLY A 804 -20.76 24.54 -36.16
N SER A 805 -20.18 25.70 -35.87
CA SER A 805 -20.85 26.90 -35.36
C SER A 805 -21.98 27.43 -36.27
N GLY A 806 -22.96 28.07 -35.65
CA GLY A 806 -23.85 29.03 -36.30
C GLY A 806 -25.19 28.52 -36.81
N GLU A 807 -25.50 27.22 -36.68
CA GLU A 807 -26.81 26.65 -37.02
C GLU A 807 -27.38 25.78 -35.88
N THR A 808 -28.69 25.55 -35.90
CA THR A 808 -29.38 24.64 -34.98
C THR A 808 -29.18 23.19 -35.43
N VAL A 809 -28.64 22.36 -34.54
CA VAL A 809 -28.37 20.95 -34.74
C VAL A 809 -29.59 20.13 -34.36
N TYR A 810 -30.07 19.27 -35.26
CA TYR A 810 -31.18 18.35 -35.07
C TYR A 810 -30.70 16.89 -35.00
N VAL A 811 -30.95 16.21 -33.88
CA VAL A 811 -30.62 14.79 -33.66
C VAL A 811 -31.90 13.96 -33.80
N THR A 812 -32.09 13.34 -34.96
CA THR A 812 -33.36 12.66 -35.30
C THR A 812 -33.19 11.18 -35.65
N LYS A 813 -34.31 10.48 -35.83
CA LYS A 813 -34.34 9.02 -36.03
C LYS A 813 -33.74 8.60 -37.37
N GLY A 814 -32.68 7.81 -37.32
CA GLY A 814 -32.25 6.93 -38.42
C GLY A 814 -32.90 5.55 -38.31
N THR A 815 -32.38 4.72 -37.42
CA THR A 815 -32.78 3.32 -37.24
C THR A 815 -33.76 3.12 -36.06
N THR A 816 -34.71 2.19 -36.21
CA THR A 816 -35.68 1.80 -35.18
C THR A 816 -35.06 1.00 -34.03
N ASP A 817 -35.70 1.05 -32.85
CA ASP A 817 -35.25 0.39 -31.61
C ASP A 817 -33.84 0.83 -31.14
N THR A 818 -33.53 2.10 -31.40
CA THR A 818 -32.36 2.84 -30.90
C THR A 818 -32.77 3.75 -29.73
N TYR A 819 -31.89 3.88 -28.75
CA TYR A 819 -32.12 4.56 -27.48
C TYR A 819 -30.89 5.42 -27.10
N ILE A 820 -31.10 6.68 -26.70
CA ILE A 820 -30.03 7.59 -26.23
C ILE A 820 -30.16 7.73 -24.71
N TYR A 821 -29.12 7.34 -23.95
CA TYR A 821 -29.09 7.45 -22.49
C TYR A 821 -28.43 8.74 -21.99
N PHE A 822 -27.47 9.27 -22.75
CA PHE A 822 -26.64 10.42 -22.40
C PHE A 822 -26.25 11.18 -23.67
N MET A 823 -26.17 12.51 -23.59
CA MET A 823 -25.66 13.41 -24.62
C MET A 823 -24.75 14.44 -23.98
N GLN A 824 -23.71 14.88 -24.69
CA GLN A 824 -22.85 15.98 -24.25
C GLN A 824 -22.39 16.78 -25.48
N PHE A 825 -22.46 18.11 -25.43
CA PHE A 825 -21.86 18.99 -26.41
C PHE A 825 -20.73 19.78 -25.75
N LEU A 826 -19.51 19.60 -26.27
CA LEU A 826 -18.30 20.26 -25.82
C LEU A 826 -17.94 21.37 -26.82
N PRO A 827 -18.06 22.66 -26.45
CA PRO A 827 -17.62 23.78 -27.28
C PRO A 827 -16.09 23.77 -27.48
N ASP A 828 -15.63 23.98 -28.71
CA ASP A 828 -14.21 24.19 -29.00
C ASP A 828 -13.78 25.54 -28.42
N SER A 829 -12.59 25.58 -27.82
CA SER A 829 -12.07 26.75 -27.08
C SER A 829 -11.52 27.84 -28.01
N THR A 830 -12.37 28.43 -28.86
CA THR A 830 -12.01 29.53 -29.75
C THR A 830 -11.68 30.81 -28.96
N GLN A 831 -10.40 31.14 -28.83
CA GLN A 831 -10.00 32.47 -28.34
C GLN A 831 -10.36 33.55 -29.37
N THR A 832 -11.44 34.29 -29.12
CA THR A 832 -11.84 35.45 -29.91
C THR A 832 -10.91 36.64 -29.67
N VAL A 833 -9.76 36.64 -30.35
CA VAL A 833 -8.79 37.74 -30.31
C VAL A 833 -9.44 39.04 -30.82
N THR A 834 -9.89 39.86 -29.88
CA THR A 834 -10.48 41.17 -30.18
C THR A 834 -9.37 42.21 -30.20
N GLU A 835 -8.90 42.59 -31.40
CA GLU A 835 -7.83 43.56 -31.59
C GLU A 835 -8.20 44.96 -31.08
N ILE A 836 -7.74 45.34 -29.88
CA ILE A 836 -7.77 46.74 -29.45
C ILE A 836 -6.62 47.50 -30.11
N THR A 837 -6.87 48.01 -31.32
CA THR A 837 -5.97 48.95 -31.99
C THR A 837 -6.08 50.35 -31.36
N THR A 838 -5.02 50.80 -30.67
CA THR A 838 -4.86 52.21 -30.27
C THR A 838 -3.46 52.70 -30.67
N GLU A 839 -3.39 53.90 -31.25
CA GLU A 839 -2.22 54.38 -31.99
C GLU A 839 -1.03 54.82 -31.11
N ALA A 840 0.18 54.67 -31.65
CA ALA A 840 1.39 55.20 -31.05
C ALA A 840 1.53 56.71 -31.25
N THR A 841 1.94 57.45 -30.22
CA THR A 841 2.42 58.84 -30.36
C THR A 841 3.83 58.99 -29.81
N THR A 842 4.80 59.13 -30.72
CA THR A 842 6.20 59.37 -30.40
C THR A 842 6.45 60.76 -29.81
N LYS A 843 7.30 60.86 -28.79
CA LYS A 843 8.18 62.02 -28.63
C LYS A 843 9.51 61.65 -27.98
N ALA A 844 10.60 61.93 -28.68
CA ALA A 844 11.95 61.68 -28.20
C ALA A 844 12.51 62.88 -27.41
N ALA A 845 13.45 62.60 -26.51
CA ALA A 845 14.43 63.56 -25.98
C ALA A 845 15.74 62.80 -25.68
N THR A 846 16.87 63.44 -25.96
CA THR A 846 18.23 62.86 -25.87
C THR A 846 19.08 63.71 -24.92
N GLU A 847 19.92 63.09 -24.09
CA GLU A 847 21.27 63.56 -23.66
C GLU A 847 21.84 62.52 -22.67
N THR A 848 23.00 61.83 -22.84
CA THR A 848 24.41 62.15 -23.15
C THR A 848 25.28 62.46 -21.92
N SER A 849 26.37 61.70 -21.74
CA SER A 849 27.53 61.93 -20.83
C SER A 849 27.26 61.84 -19.29
N THR A 850 28.24 61.62 -18.39
CA THR A 850 29.71 61.79 -18.49
C THR A 850 30.50 60.71 -17.73
N GLU A 851 31.82 60.71 -17.88
CA GLU A 851 32.79 59.69 -17.42
C GLU A 851 33.16 59.70 -15.92
N ALA A 852 33.92 58.65 -15.54
CA ALA A 852 34.44 58.32 -14.21
C ALA A 852 35.41 59.33 -13.56
N THR A 853 35.67 59.15 -12.26
CA THR A 853 37.07 59.03 -11.77
C THR A 853 37.23 58.33 -10.41
N THR A 854 38.37 57.66 -10.24
CA THR A 854 38.87 56.96 -9.04
C THR A 854 39.57 57.87 -8.02
N LYS A 855 39.56 57.49 -6.72
CA LYS A 855 40.76 57.29 -5.83
C LYS A 855 40.29 56.85 -4.41
N ALA A 856 40.62 55.72 -3.78
CA ALA A 856 41.82 54.86 -3.66
C ALA A 856 42.80 55.25 -2.52
N ALA A 857 42.93 54.36 -1.51
CA ALA A 857 43.97 54.29 -0.48
C ALA A 857 43.78 52.97 0.35
N THR A 858 44.79 52.19 0.75
CA THR A 858 46.23 52.17 0.42
C THR A 858 46.87 50.83 0.83
N GLU A 859 47.89 50.39 0.08
CA GLU A 859 49.13 49.69 0.54
C GLU A 859 49.04 48.22 1.07
N THR A 860 50.03 47.34 0.85
CA THR A 860 51.39 47.51 0.25
C THR A 860 51.96 46.25 -0.44
N SER A 861 52.69 46.45 -1.57
CA SER A 861 53.97 45.80 -1.99
C SER A 861 54.12 44.26 -2.12
N THR A 862 54.87 43.64 -3.05
CA THR A 862 55.68 43.99 -4.28
C THR A 862 56.22 42.66 -4.87
N GLU A 863 56.67 42.45 -6.13
CA GLU A 863 56.74 43.23 -7.39
C GLU A 863 56.92 42.30 -8.63
N ALA A 864 56.98 42.91 -9.84
CA ALA A 864 57.89 42.70 -10.99
C ALA A 864 58.51 41.30 -11.36
N THR A 865 58.72 40.91 -12.63
CA THR A 865 58.44 41.53 -13.96
C THR A 865 58.60 40.54 -15.15
N THR A 866 57.74 40.70 -16.18
CA THR A 866 57.97 40.58 -17.65
C THR A 866 58.45 39.27 -18.35
N LYS A 867 57.96 39.09 -19.59
CA LYS A 867 58.27 38.13 -20.68
C LYS A 867 59.70 38.33 -21.28
N GLU A 868 60.24 37.57 -22.26
CA GLU A 868 59.73 36.57 -23.23
C GLU A 868 60.89 35.72 -23.84
N GLU A 869 60.65 34.45 -24.23
CA GLU A 869 61.36 33.55 -25.21
C GLU A 869 62.93 33.45 -25.30
N GLN A 870 63.60 32.36 -25.71
CA GLN A 870 63.20 31.04 -26.25
C GLN A 870 64.27 29.93 -26.01
N THR A 871 63.85 28.66 -26.10
CA THR A 871 64.63 27.41 -26.39
C THR A 871 65.91 27.05 -25.60
N THR A 872 65.84 25.98 -24.81
CA THR A 872 66.60 24.70 -24.98
C THR A 872 65.95 23.56 -24.18
N GLN A 873 66.03 22.31 -24.65
CA GLN A 873 65.54 21.13 -23.91
C GLN A 873 66.52 20.66 -22.84
N PRO A 874 66.02 20.19 -21.68
CA PRO A 874 66.69 19.22 -20.83
C PRO A 874 65.98 17.85 -20.77
N GLN A 875 66.72 16.88 -20.23
CA GLN A 875 66.38 15.48 -19.91
C GLN A 875 65.02 15.24 -19.24
N ALA A 876 64.53 14.00 -19.38
CA ALA A 876 63.30 13.51 -18.76
C ALA A 876 63.31 13.57 -17.22
N GLU A 877 62.19 14.02 -16.66
CA GLU A 877 61.94 14.07 -15.21
C GLU A 877 61.45 12.72 -14.68
N GLY A 878 61.79 12.40 -13.43
CA GLY A 878 61.36 11.17 -12.76
C GLY A 878 59.91 11.25 -12.32
N SER A 879 59.15 10.16 -12.53
CA SER A 879 57.76 10.04 -12.09
C SER A 879 57.58 9.00 -11.00
N VAL A 880 56.78 9.34 -9.98
CA VAL A 880 56.34 8.41 -8.92
C VAL A 880 54.91 7.99 -9.21
N ASN A 881 54.65 6.68 -9.17
CA ASN A 881 53.31 6.09 -9.30
C ASN A 881 52.95 5.35 -8.01
N ILE A 882 51.70 5.50 -7.56
CA ILE A 882 51.13 4.73 -6.45
C ILE A 882 50.25 3.62 -7.02
N SER A 883 50.41 2.40 -6.51
CA SER A 883 49.58 1.25 -6.84
C SER A 883 48.94 0.66 -5.59
N VAL A 884 47.63 0.38 -5.71
CA VAL A 884 46.87 -0.44 -4.78
C VAL A 884 46.99 -1.89 -5.26
N GLU A 885 47.40 -2.83 -4.40
CA GLU A 885 47.42 -4.25 -4.76
C GLU A 885 45.99 -4.80 -4.97
N LYS A 886 45.85 -5.91 -5.69
CA LYS A 886 44.60 -6.67 -5.78
C LYS A 886 44.72 -7.86 -4.86
N ILE A 887 43.79 -8.04 -3.94
CA ILE A 887 43.85 -9.12 -2.95
C ILE A 887 42.51 -9.83 -2.82
N ASP A 888 42.54 -11.14 -2.64
CA ASP A 888 41.37 -11.91 -2.27
C ASP A 888 41.13 -11.80 -0.75
N GLY A 889 39.88 -11.63 -0.35
CA GLY A 889 39.44 -11.49 1.04
C GLY A 889 38.17 -12.31 1.28
N THR A 890 37.66 -12.27 2.51
CA THR A 890 36.45 -13.01 2.90
C THR A 890 35.53 -12.11 3.70
N LYS A 891 34.22 -12.14 3.42
CA LYS A 891 33.21 -11.36 4.14
C LYS A 891 33.32 -11.59 5.66
N GLY A 892 33.32 -10.51 6.43
CA GLY A 892 33.49 -10.50 7.88
C GLY A 892 34.93 -10.66 8.40
N ASN A 893 35.90 -11.07 7.55
CA ASN A 893 37.29 -11.24 7.96
C ASN A 893 38.17 -10.05 7.52
N ALA A 894 38.95 -9.52 8.45
CA ALA A 894 39.89 -8.44 8.16
C ALA A 894 41.04 -8.91 7.24
N THR A 895 41.28 -8.18 6.14
CA THR A 895 42.38 -8.41 5.19
C THR A 895 43.28 -7.17 5.06
N ASN A 896 44.55 -7.38 4.72
CA ASN A 896 45.54 -6.31 4.56
C ASN A 896 45.70 -5.93 3.09
N LEU A 897 45.10 -4.83 2.67
CA LEU A 897 45.26 -4.26 1.34
C LEU A 897 46.54 -3.40 1.29
N LYS A 898 47.47 -3.76 0.42
CA LYS A 898 48.82 -3.20 0.40
C LYS A 898 48.96 -2.06 -0.59
N ILE A 899 49.57 -0.95 -0.16
CA ILE A 899 49.84 0.23 -0.97
C ILE A 899 51.34 0.32 -1.24
N SER A 900 51.73 0.46 -2.50
CA SER A 900 53.15 0.50 -2.93
C SER A 900 53.45 1.71 -3.81
N ALA A 901 54.73 2.12 -3.84
CA ALA A 901 55.19 3.24 -4.65
C ALA A 901 56.40 2.87 -5.53
N THR A 902 56.32 3.29 -6.80
CA THR A 902 57.36 3.08 -7.81
C THR A 902 57.81 4.44 -8.36
N ASP A 903 59.02 4.85 -8.00
CA ASP A 903 59.75 5.92 -8.69
C ASP A 903 60.50 5.31 -9.90
N THR A 904 60.49 6.05 -11.01
CA THR A 904 61.06 5.64 -12.30
C THR A 904 62.46 6.20 -12.59
N ALA A 905 63.00 7.06 -11.72
CA ALA A 905 64.33 7.65 -11.87
C ALA A 905 65.21 7.64 -10.60
N ASN A 906 64.62 7.72 -9.40
CA ASN A 906 65.36 7.71 -8.13
C ASN A 906 65.07 6.47 -7.29
N ASN A 907 66.10 5.92 -6.63
CA ASN A 907 65.94 4.76 -5.75
C ASN A 907 65.34 5.11 -4.37
N THR A 908 64.89 6.34 -4.12
CA THR A 908 64.39 6.75 -2.78
C THR A 908 63.30 7.81 -2.88
N ILE A 909 62.15 7.50 -2.27
CA ILE A 909 60.93 8.34 -2.28
C ILE A 909 60.83 9.05 -0.92
N GLY A 910 60.43 10.33 -0.93
CA GLY A 910 60.18 11.11 0.28
C GLY A 910 58.75 10.96 0.83
N GLY A 911 58.44 11.72 1.89
CA GLY A 911 57.14 11.68 2.55
C GLY A 911 55.98 12.01 1.59
N TYR A 912 54.86 11.31 1.76
CA TYR A 912 53.77 11.24 0.79
C TYR A 912 52.41 11.20 1.51
N LEU A 913 51.42 11.91 1.00
CA LEU A 913 50.04 11.86 1.44
C LEU A 913 49.20 11.17 0.37
N VAL A 914 48.38 10.18 0.75
CA VAL A 914 47.53 9.41 -0.16
C VAL A 914 46.12 9.35 0.40
N ALA A 915 45.14 9.82 -0.38
CA ALA A 915 43.73 9.70 -0.06
C ALA A 915 43.08 8.61 -0.91
N LEU A 916 42.36 7.70 -0.25
CA LEU A 916 41.63 6.60 -0.87
C LEU A 916 40.13 6.75 -0.63
N LYS A 917 39.34 6.38 -1.63
CA LYS A 917 37.92 6.05 -1.50
C LYS A 917 37.77 4.53 -1.51
N LEU A 918 37.20 4.01 -0.43
CA LEU A 918 36.76 2.63 -0.29
C LEU A 918 35.35 2.47 -0.88
N ASP A 919 34.99 1.24 -1.23
CA ASP A 919 33.58 0.88 -1.44
C ASP A 919 32.80 0.92 -0.11
N SER A 920 31.48 1.13 -0.20
CA SER A 920 30.52 0.90 0.90
C SER A 920 30.60 -0.48 1.55
N GLY A 921 31.03 -1.49 0.80
CA GLY A 921 31.29 -2.84 1.30
C GLY A 921 32.59 -3.01 2.08
N LEU A 922 33.41 -1.98 2.28
CA LEU A 922 34.73 -2.07 2.93
C LEU A 922 34.82 -1.16 4.16
N THR A 923 34.84 -1.76 5.35
CA THR A 923 35.07 -1.04 6.61
C THR A 923 36.57 -0.87 6.87
N TYR A 924 37.02 0.35 7.13
CA TYR A 924 38.39 0.63 7.58
C TYR A 924 38.58 0.26 9.06
N ASN A 925 39.62 -0.52 9.36
CA ASN A 925 39.99 -0.87 10.73
C ASN A 925 41.23 -0.11 11.22
N SER A 926 42.33 -0.17 10.44
CA SER A 926 43.63 0.39 10.83
C SER A 926 44.60 0.50 9.64
N VAL A 927 45.75 1.16 9.88
CA VAL A 927 46.90 1.21 8.97
C VAL A 927 48.13 0.59 9.65
N GLU A 928 48.95 -0.12 8.88
CA GLU A 928 50.19 -0.76 9.35
C GLU A 928 51.38 -0.22 8.53
N ASN A 929 52.33 0.43 9.20
CA ASN A 929 53.54 0.96 8.58
C ASN A 929 54.48 -0.21 8.17
N LEU A 930 54.82 -0.29 6.89
CA LEU A 930 55.79 -1.26 6.35
C LEU A 930 57.13 -0.62 5.95
N GLY A 931 57.23 0.70 6.08
CA GLY A 931 58.40 1.50 5.77
C GLY A 931 59.45 1.56 6.88
N THR A 932 60.58 2.20 6.56
CA THR A 932 61.66 2.52 7.51
C THR A 932 61.52 3.89 8.17
N GLY A 933 60.42 4.61 7.91
CA GLY A 933 60.12 5.94 8.46
C GLY A 933 59.34 5.89 9.78
N SER A 934 59.40 7.00 10.52
CA SER A 934 59.05 7.05 11.93
C SER A 934 57.55 7.04 12.23
N GLU A 935 56.73 7.73 11.42
CA GLU A 935 55.35 8.08 11.76
C GLU A 935 54.42 7.93 10.55
N ILE A 936 53.22 7.41 10.82
CA ILE A 936 52.05 7.45 9.93
C ILE A 936 50.88 8.00 10.73
N GLU A 937 50.19 8.99 10.17
CA GLU A 937 48.87 9.40 10.63
C GLU A 937 47.82 8.99 9.58
N ALA A 938 46.69 8.44 10.03
CA ALA A 938 45.59 8.06 9.16
C ALA A 938 44.25 8.58 9.71
N TYR A 939 43.52 9.28 8.85
CA TYR A 939 42.24 9.89 9.14
C TYR A 939 41.16 9.27 8.26
N ALA A 940 40.20 8.59 8.89
CA ALA A 940 39.06 7.99 8.21
C ALA A 940 37.78 8.77 8.52
N ASN A 941 36.95 9.01 7.49
CA ASN A 941 35.64 9.63 7.62
C ASN A 941 34.68 8.96 6.63
N GLY A 942 33.79 8.09 7.14
CA GLY A 942 33.03 7.16 6.32
C GLY A 942 33.96 6.33 5.43
N ASN A 943 33.63 6.23 4.14
CA ASN A 943 34.37 5.41 3.17
C ASN A 943 35.61 6.12 2.59
N ALA A 944 36.04 7.26 3.15
CA ALA A 944 37.25 7.97 2.75
C ALA A 944 38.35 7.80 3.81
N VAL A 945 39.54 7.40 3.39
CA VAL A 945 40.71 7.22 4.26
C VAL A 945 41.90 8.00 3.70
N VAL A 946 42.42 8.94 4.48
CA VAL A 946 43.63 9.70 4.15
C VAL A 946 44.78 9.21 5.01
N VAL A 947 45.89 8.79 4.37
CA VAL A 947 47.10 8.31 5.04
C VAL A 947 48.27 9.24 4.70
N ALA A 948 48.91 9.81 5.73
CA ALA A 948 50.13 10.58 5.61
C ALA A 948 51.32 9.74 6.08
N TYR A 949 52.26 9.46 5.17
CA TYR A 949 53.52 8.77 5.46
C TYR A 949 54.68 9.76 5.53
N VAL A 950 55.36 9.84 6.68
CA VAL A 950 56.48 10.78 6.88
C VAL A 950 57.80 10.02 7.09
N GLY A 951 58.54 9.83 5.99
CA GLY A 951 59.85 9.19 6.00
C GLY A 951 60.47 9.06 4.61
N SER A 952 61.52 8.24 4.50
CA SER A 952 62.13 7.84 3.24
C SER A 952 62.06 6.32 3.05
N ILE A 953 61.83 5.89 1.80
CA ILE A 953 61.64 4.48 1.41
C ILE A 953 62.39 4.18 0.10
N GLU A 954 62.98 2.99 -0.01
CA GLU A 954 63.53 2.48 -1.28
C GLU A 954 62.41 2.28 -2.33
N ALA A 955 62.62 2.72 -3.57
CA ALA A 955 61.62 2.55 -4.63
C ALA A 955 61.27 1.06 -4.87
N ASN A 956 59.98 0.77 -5.12
CA ASN A 956 59.41 -0.58 -5.25
C ASN A 956 59.35 -1.41 -3.95
N LYS A 957 59.26 -0.73 -2.79
CA LYS A 957 58.80 -1.33 -1.53
C LYS A 957 57.33 -0.92 -1.25
N PRO A 958 56.57 -1.70 -0.47
CA PRO A 958 55.30 -1.23 0.07
C PRO A 958 55.52 -0.04 1.02
N LEU A 959 54.58 0.90 1.03
CA LEU A 959 54.56 2.01 1.98
C LEU A 959 53.91 1.55 3.30
N PHE A 960 52.70 0.99 3.18
CA PHE A 960 51.86 0.56 4.29
C PHE A 960 50.81 -0.47 3.82
N ASN A 961 50.29 -1.25 4.75
CA ASN A 961 49.02 -1.96 4.57
C ASN A 961 47.88 -1.11 5.16
N ILE A 962 46.70 -1.22 4.57
CA ILE A 962 45.45 -0.83 5.21
C ILE A 962 44.69 -2.11 5.56
N ASN A 963 44.30 -2.25 6.82
CA ASN A 963 43.48 -3.36 7.28
C ASN A 963 42.00 -3.01 7.07
N LEU A 964 41.32 -3.79 6.24
CA LEU A 964 39.93 -3.61 5.84
C LEU A 964 39.10 -4.85 6.16
N THR A 965 37.90 -4.69 6.72
CA THR A 965 36.92 -5.78 6.83
C THR A 965 35.85 -5.62 5.75
N PRO A 966 35.68 -6.60 4.84
CA PRO A 966 34.58 -6.58 3.90
C PRO A 966 33.25 -6.92 4.58
N THR A 967 32.23 -6.10 4.36
CA THR A 967 30.86 -6.25 4.87
C THR A 967 29.90 -6.79 3.81
N THR A 968 30.19 -6.58 2.53
CA THR A 968 29.52 -7.22 1.37
C THR A 968 30.49 -8.13 0.61
N SER A 969 29.97 -8.91 -0.34
CA SER A 969 30.73 -9.84 -1.17
C SER A 969 31.01 -9.24 -2.57
N GLY A 970 31.84 -9.92 -3.37
CA GLY A 970 32.16 -9.50 -4.74
C GLY A 970 33.40 -8.62 -4.87
N GLN A 971 33.58 -7.97 -6.01
CA GLN A 971 34.79 -7.21 -6.34
C GLN A 971 34.69 -5.75 -5.86
N LEU A 972 35.08 -5.49 -4.61
CA LEU A 972 34.92 -4.19 -3.96
C LEU A 972 36.08 -3.23 -4.28
N PRO A 973 35.85 -2.10 -4.99
CA PRO A 973 36.93 -1.22 -5.43
C PRO A 973 37.60 -0.45 -4.29
N VAL A 974 38.90 -0.18 -4.46
CA VAL A 974 39.63 0.83 -3.68
C VAL A 974 40.34 1.77 -4.65
N THR A 975 39.88 3.02 -4.65
CA THR A 975 40.26 4.06 -5.61
C THR A 975 41.18 5.08 -4.97
N VAL A 976 42.29 5.43 -5.62
CA VAL A 976 43.12 6.56 -5.20
C VAL A 976 42.46 7.85 -5.69
N ILE A 977 42.08 8.75 -4.78
CA ILE A 977 41.33 9.99 -5.10
C ILE A 977 42.19 11.25 -5.06
N SER A 978 43.28 11.28 -4.28
CA SER A 978 44.34 12.27 -4.39
C SER A 978 45.66 11.73 -3.84
N GLN A 979 46.77 12.30 -4.30
CA GLN A 979 48.12 11.91 -3.87
C GLN A 979 49.07 13.13 -3.96
N GLU A 980 49.86 13.39 -2.92
CA GLU A 980 50.69 14.60 -2.78
C GLU A 980 52.06 14.29 -2.16
N LEU A 981 53.12 14.94 -2.68
CA LEU A 981 54.49 14.82 -2.18
C LEU A 981 54.76 15.88 -1.10
N ILE A 982 54.97 15.43 0.14
CA ILE A 982 55.13 16.31 1.30
C ILE A 982 56.54 16.93 1.36
N ASN A 983 57.59 16.24 0.89
CA ASN A 983 58.98 16.63 1.16
C ASN A 983 60.05 16.25 0.09
N THR A 984 59.83 16.53 -1.20
CA THR A 984 60.91 16.52 -2.22
C THR A 984 60.77 17.62 -3.27
N SER A 985 61.81 18.44 -3.47
CA SER A 985 61.78 19.62 -4.34
C SER A 985 62.11 19.37 -5.82
N SER A 986 62.00 18.14 -6.34
CA SER A 986 62.44 17.78 -7.70
C SER A 986 61.77 16.55 -8.34
N ALA A 987 60.57 16.14 -7.90
CA ALA A 987 59.85 15.00 -8.47
C ALA A 987 58.44 15.39 -8.88
N VAL A 988 57.98 14.91 -10.04
CA VAL A 988 56.65 15.21 -10.60
C VAL A 988 55.73 14.01 -10.44
N ILE A 989 54.51 14.26 -9.97
CA ILE A 989 53.47 13.24 -9.80
C ILE A 989 52.79 13.02 -11.16
N ASN A 990 52.95 11.84 -11.74
CA ASN A 990 52.11 11.40 -12.85
C ASN A 990 50.76 10.92 -12.31
N SER A 991 49.67 11.32 -12.96
CA SER A 991 48.29 11.06 -12.50
C SER A 991 47.81 9.61 -12.74
N SER A 992 48.69 8.71 -13.17
CA SER A 992 48.45 7.28 -13.36
C SER A 992 48.44 6.47 -12.05
N ALA A 993 47.69 6.94 -11.04
CA ALA A 993 47.38 6.13 -9.87
C ALA A 993 46.52 4.93 -10.29
N THR A 994 46.85 3.73 -9.81
CA THR A 994 46.17 2.49 -10.25
C THR A 994 45.19 2.01 -9.19
N ASN A 995 43.89 2.00 -9.51
CA ASN A 995 42.85 1.50 -8.62
C ASN A 995 42.99 -0.02 -8.40
N GLY A 996 42.83 -0.43 -7.15
CA GLY A 996 42.80 -1.82 -6.73
C GLY A 996 41.38 -2.26 -6.37
N TYR A 997 41.28 -3.47 -5.84
CA TYR A 997 40.03 -4.00 -5.29
C TYR A 997 40.32 -5.15 -4.33
N VAL A 998 39.40 -5.35 -3.39
CA VAL A 998 39.32 -6.60 -2.63
C VAL A 998 38.33 -7.51 -3.36
N ASN A 999 38.82 -8.65 -3.85
CA ASN A 999 37.98 -9.75 -4.31
C ASN A 999 37.40 -10.45 -3.09
N VAL A 1000 36.18 -10.12 -2.68
CA VAL A 1000 35.57 -10.73 -1.50
C VAL A 1000 34.91 -12.04 -1.92
N ALA A 1001 35.62 -13.13 -1.69
CA ALA A 1001 35.03 -14.46 -1.68
C ALA A 1001 33.99 -14.53 -0.56
N PHE A 1002 32.92 -15.29 -0.80
CA PHE A 1002 31.94 -15.61 0.22
C PHE A 1002 32.61 -16.31 1.40
N SER A 1003 32.08 -16.08 2.60
CA SER A 1003 32.48 -16.85 3.77
C SER A 1003 31.80 -18.22 3.70
N ASN A 1004 32.40 -19.16 2.96
CA ASN A 1004 31.94 -20.55 2.84
C ASN A 1004 31.69 -21.16 4.22
N GLY A 1005 30.43 -21.11 4.66
CA GLY A 1005 29.94 -21.76 5.85
C GLY A 1005 29.19 -23.01 5.41
N SER A 1006 29.34 -24.10 6.17
CA SER A 1006 28.61 -25.33 5.89
C SER A 1006 27.09 -25.06 5.82
N GLY A 1007 26.48 -25.46 4.71
CA GLY A 1007 25.12 -25.11 4.31
C GLY A 1007 25.01 -24.26 3.03
N ASP A 1008 26.06 -23.53 2.64
CA ASP A 1008 26.14 -22.78 1.37
C ASP A 1008 26.67 -23.70 0.26
N VAL A 1009 25.77 -24.48 -0.36
CA VAL A 1009 26.12 -25.44 -1.42
C VAL A 1009 26.09 -24.82 -2.81
N TYR A 1010 25.38 -23.70 -3.00
CA TYR A 1010 25.31 -22.95 -4.24
C TYR A 1010 26.40 -21.87 -4.34
N LYS A 1011 27.17 -21.65 -3.26
CA LYS A 1011 28.33 -20.74 -3.18
C LYS A 1011 27.99 -19.30 -3.55
N ASP A 1012 26.83 -18.85 -3.08
CA ASP A 1012 26.40 -17.44 -3.13
C ASP A 1012 26.57 -16.71 -1.78
N GLY A 1013 27.04 -17.41 -0.74
CA GLY A 1013 27.29 -16.85 0.59
C GLY A 1013 26.04 -16.44 1.36
N ILE A 1014 24.87 -16.89 0.95
CA ILE A 1014 23.57 -16.66 1.59
C ILE A 1014 22.89 -18.01 1.73
N ILE A 1015 23.15 -18.75 2.81
CA ILE A 1015 22.45 -20.01 3.11
C ILE A 1015 20.94 -19.77 2.99
N ASN A 1016 20.28 -20.35 1.97
CA ASN A 1016 18.88 -20.04 1.62
C ASN A 1016 18.11 -21.21 0.98
N ASP A 1017 16.91 -20.95 0.46
CA ASP A 1017 16.05 -21.98 -0.11
C ASP A 1017 16.61 -22.55 -1.44
N ILE A 1018 17.48 -21.81 -2.13
CA ILE A 1018 18.21 -22.24 -3.34
C ILE A 1018 19.22 -23.33 -2.99
N ASP A 1019 20.00 -23.17 -1.92
CA ASP A 1019 20.91 -24.21 -1.40
C ASP A 1019 20.17 -25.50 -1.09
N ALA A 1020 19.04 -25.37 -0.37
CA ALA A 1020 18.19 -26.49 -0.02
C ALA A 1020 17.67 -27.21 -1.29
N ALA A 1021 17.28 -26.47 -2.32
CA ALA A 1021 16.82 -27.04 -3.59
C ALA A 1021 17.94 -27.75 -4.38
N TYR A 1022 19.13 -27.15 -4.48
CA TYR A 1022 20.28 -27.78 -5.15
C TYR A 1022 20.78 -29.02 -4.40
N LEU A 1023 20.89 -28.96 -3.07
CA LEU A 1023 21.27 -30.11 -2.26
C LEU A 1023 20.23 -31.25 -2.35
N LEU A 1024 18.94 -30.92 -2.38
CA LEU A 1024 17.87 -31.90 -2.55
C LEU A 1024 17.93 -32.59 -3.93
N LYS A 1025 18.26 -31.86 -5.01
CA LYS A 1025 18.48 -32.43 -6.36
C LYS A 1025 19.71 -33.36 -6.40
N TYR A 1026 20.76 -33.05 -5.62
CA TYR A 1026 21.91 -33.95 -5.48
C TYR A 1026 21.53 -35.25 -4.74
N ILE A 1027 20.80 -35.15 -3.64
CA ILE A 1027 20.37 -36.28 -2.80
C ILE A 1027 19.36 -37.19 -3.53
N SER A 1028 18.50 -36.63 -4.39
CA SER A 1028 17.62 -37.41 -5.26
C SER A 1028 18.35 -38.13 -6.42
N GLY A 1029 19.64 -37.84 -6.63
CA GLY A 1029 20.48 -38.46 -7.65
C GLY A 1029 20.44 -37.78 -9.02
N GLU A 1030 19.88 -36.57 -9.13
CA GLU A 1030 19.95 -35.79 -10.37
C GLU A 1030 21.39 -35.35 -10.69
N GLN A 1031 21.71 -35.21 -11.97
CA GLN A 1031 23.02 -34.76 -12.42
C GLN A 1031 23.04 -33.23 -12.50
N ILE A 1032 23.50 -32.59 -11.42
CA ILE A 1032 23.74 -31.15 -11.39
C ILE A 1032 25.00 -30.82 -12.18
N THR A 1033 24.87 -29.91 -13.16
CA THR A 1033 25.98 -29.44 -14.01
C THR A 1033 26.35 -27.98 -13.76
N ASP A 1034 25.78 -27.35 -12.72
CA ASP A 1034 26.12 -25.98 -12.34
C ASP A 1034 27.52 -25.96 -11.70
N PRO A 1035 28.46 -25.12 -12.18
CA PRO A 1035 29.83 -25.07 -11.68
C PRO A 1035 29.97 -24.38 -10.31
N LYS A 1036 28.92 -23.72 -9.79
CA LYS A 1036 28.90 -23.18 -8.43
C LYS A 1036 28.59 -24.26 -7.39
N PHE A 1037 27.82 -25.28 -7.76
CA PHE A 1037 27.33 -26.30 -6.82
C PHE A 1037 28.45 -27.18 -6.25
N ASP A 1038 28.48 -27.32 -4.92
CA ASP A 1038 29.38 -28.24 -4.23
C ASP A 1038 28.70 -28.93 -3.04
N ALA A 1039 28.41 -30.22 -3.21
CA ALA A 1039 27.84 -31.05 -2.16
C ALA A 1039 28.73 -31.17 -0.91
N SER A 1040 30.05 -30.90 -0.99
CA SER A 1040 30.93 -31.08 0.18
C SER A 1040 30.74 -30.03 1.28
N GLU A 1041 30.21 -28.85 0.95
CA GLU A 1041 29.76 -27.83 1.92
C GLU A 1041 28.41 -28.21 2.56
N GLY A 1042 27.72 -29.21 2.01
CA GLY A 1042 26.35 -29.59 2.35
C GLY A 1042 26.18 -30.57 3.50
N ASN A 1043 27.23 -30.91 4.27
CA ASN A 1043 27.06 -31.61 5.57
C ASN A 1043 27.16 -30.59 6.71
N CYS A 1044 26.00 -30.11 7.15
CA CYS A 1044 25.82 -29.10 8.19
C CYS A 1044 25.16 -29.64 9.47
N ASP A 1045 24.59 -30.85 9.44
CA ASP A 1045 24.13 -31.57 10.65
C ASP A 1045 25.31 -32.10 11.50
N GLY A 1046 26.50 -32.22 10.91
CA GLY A 1046 27.74 -32.65 11.57
C GLY A 1046 27.88 -34.15 11.76
N SER A 1047 27.07 -34.97 11.08
CA SER A 1047 27.09 -36.43 11.15
C SER A 1047 28.36 -37.07 10.57
N GLY A 1048 29.09 -36.35 9.72
CA GLY A 1048 30.34 -36.82 9.10
C GLY A 1048 30.16 -37.87 7.99
N ASN A 1049 28.95 -38.00 7.45
CA ASN A 1049 28.64 -38.84 6.29
C ASN A 1049 28.68 -38.00 4.99
N ALA A 1050 28.24 -38.59 3.87
CA ALA A 1050 27.81 -37.78 2.72
C ALA A 1050 26.54 -37.00 3.10
N PRO A 1051 26.26 -35.82 2.49
CA PRO A 1051 25.07 -35.04 2.76
C PRO A 1051 23.77 -35.84 2.63
N ASP A 1052 22.83 -35.60 3.55
CA ASP A 1052 21.47 -36.13 3.46
C ASP A 1052 20.41 -35.05 3.73
N VAL A 1053 19.13 -35.41 3.78
CA VAL A 1053 18.07 -34.40 3.88
C VAL A 1053 18.00 -33.70 5.24
N LEU A 1054 18.65 -34.22 6.27
CA LEU A 1054 18.80 -33.52 7.54
C LEU A 1054 19.58 -32.21 7.35
N ASP A 1055 20.52 -32.19 6.41
CA ASP A 1055 21.27 -30.99 6.01
C ASP A 1055 20.39 -30.00 5.25
N VAL A 1056 19.56 -30.46 4.31
CA VAL A 1056 18.55 -29.64 3.61
C VAL A 1056 17.59 -28.99 4.63
N VAL A 1057 17.18 -29.74 5.64
CA VAL A 1057 16.34 -29.22 6.74
C VAL A 1057 17.13 -28.27 7.64
N TYR A 1058 18.42 -28.49 7.87
CA TYR A 1058 19.27 -27.58 8.63
C TYR A 1058 19.41 -26.22 7.93
N ILE A 1059 19.71 -26.23 6.63
CA ILE A 1059 19.78 -25.05 5.75
C ILE A 1059 18.51 -24.21 5.86
N LEU A 1060 17.33 -24.81 5.61
CA LEU A 1060 16.04 -24.13 5.67
C LEU A 1060 15.70 -23.52 7.04
N ASN A 1061 16.22 -24.09 8.14
CA ASN A 1061 15.98 -23.59 9.51
C ASN A 1061 17.02 -22.58 10.00
N HIS A 1062 18.19 -22.47 9.34
CA HIS A 1062 19.27 -21.55 9.71
C HIS A 1062 19.59 -20.53 8.60
N LYS A 1063 18.70 -20.40 7.60
CA LYS A 1063 18.90 -19.49 6.47
C LYS A 1063 19.09 -18.04 6.92
N THR A 1064 20.05 -17.35 6.30
CA THR A 1064 20.55 -16.05 6.78
C THR A 1064 19.79 -14.85 6.20
N ALA A 1065 18.98 -15.05 5.16
CA ALA A 1065 18.06 -14.06 4.59
C ALA A 1065 16.92 -14.75 3.82
N GLU A 1066 15.91 -13.99 3.40
CA GLU A 1066 15.08 -14.34 2.24
C GLU A 1066 15.71 -13.72 0.99
N SER A 1067 15.64 -14.40 -0.16
CA SER A 1067 16.44 -14.09 -1.35
C SER A 1067 15.98 -12.80 -2.05
N SER A 1068 16.91 -11.87 -2.29
CA SER A 1068 16.68 -10.60 -3.00
C SER A 1068 17.69 -10.30 -4.11
N ASP A 1069 18.48 -11.29 -4.53
CA ASP A 1069 19.51 -11.14 -5.57
C ASP A 1069 18.91 -11.07 -6.99
N PRO A 1070 19.15 -10.00 -7.77
CA PRO A 1070 18.71 -9.90 -9.16
C PRO A 1070 19.65 -10.56 -10.19
N GLU A 1071 20.91 -10.90 -9.86
CA GLU A 1071 21.95 -11.24 -10.83
C GLU A 1071 22.16 -12.76 -11.09
N THR A 1072 21.14 -13.44 -11.61
CA THR A 1072 21.37 -14.71 -12.37
C THR A 1072 20.47 -14.87 -13.59
N GLU A 1073 20.91 -14.36 -14.75
CA GLU A 1073 20.45 -14.92 -16.02
C GLU A 1073 20.95 -16.37 -16.18
N SER A 1074 20.11 -17.24 -16.76
CA SER A 1074 20.44 -18.56 -17.35
C SER A 1074 20.50 -19.84 -16.47
N THR A 1075 19.86 -19.89 -15.30
CA THR A 1075 19.33 -21.17 -14.76
C THR A 1075 17.85 -21.05 -14.41
N THR A 1076 16.96 -21.45 -15.33
CA THR A 1076 15.51 -21.39 -15.14
C THR A 1076 15.04 -22.41 -14.09
N ILE A 1077 14.67 -21.93 -12.91
CA ILE A 1077 13.76 -22.64 -12.02
C ILE A 1077 12.38 -22.57 -12.69
N ASN A 1078 11.89 -23.72 -13.19
CA ASN A 1078 10.65 -23.76 -13.97
C ASN A 1078 9.42 -23.43 -13.11
N GLU A 1079 8.33 -22.97 -13.74
CA GLU A 1079 7.03 -22.72 -13.07
C GLU A 1079 6.60 -23.84 -12.12
N SER A 1080 6.84 -25.11 -12.49
CA SER A 1080 6.57 -26.29 -11.67
C SER A 1080 7.27 -26.26 -10.31
N ASP A 1081 8.55 -25.88 -10.32
CA ASP A 1081 9.46 -25.88 -9.18
C ASP A 1081 9.12 -24.68 -8.28
N LYS A 1082 8.77 -23.54 -8.89
CA LYS A 1082 8.29 -22.33 -8.18
C LYS A 1082 6.95 -22.58 -7.50
N ILE A 1083 5.98 -23.21 -8.17
CA ILE A 1083 4.70 -23.63 -7.59
C ILE A 1083 4.90 -24.60 -6.41
N TYR A 1084 5.90 -25.48 -6.48
CA TYR A 1084 6.25 -26.39 -5.38
C TYR A 1084 6.76 -25.63 -4.13
N ILE A 1085 7.56 -24.58 -4.32
CA ILE A 1085 8.05 -23.72 -3.24
C ILE A 1085 6.95 -22.81 -2.69
N GLU A 1086 6.16 -22.17 -3.54
CA GLU A 1086 5.07 -21.27 -3.12
C GLU A 1086 3.96 -22.03 -2.36
N SER A 1087 3.60 -23.23 -2.80
CA SER A 1087 2.64 -24.09 -2.08
C SER A 1087 3.19 -24.68 -0.77
N PHE A 1088 4.51 -24.81 -0.62
CA PHE A 1088 5.18 -25.13 0.63
C PHE A 1088 5.12 -23.95 1.62
N ILE A 1089 5.44 -22.73 1.16
CA ILE A 1089 5.43 -21.50 1.97
C ILE A 1089 4.00 -21.15 2.45
N ALA A 1090 3.00 -21.29 1.58
CA ALA A 1090 1.59 -21.02 1.90
C ALA A 1090 0.99 -21.94 2.99
N SER A 1091 1.71 -22.98 3.44
CA SER A 1091 1.22 -23.93 4.45
C SER A 1091 1.26 -23.42 5.90
N LYS A 1092 1.91 -22.28 6.18
CA LYS A 1092 2.14 -21.75 7.55
C LYS A 1092 0.87 -21.55 8.40
N ASP A 1093 -0.29 -21.31 7.81
CA ASP A 1093 -1.55 -21.02 8.53
C ASP A 1093 -2.41 -22.26 8.87
N ALA A 1094 -2.02 -23.45 8.40
CA ALA A 1094 -2.77 -24.68 8.68
C ALA A 1094 -2.27 -25.37 9.96
N THR A 1095 -3.11 -25.49 10.99
CA THR A 1095 -2.74 -26.34 12.14
C THR A 1095 -2.62 -27.80 11.66
N ILE A 1096 -1.49 -28.43 11.98
CA ILE A 1096 -1.05 -29.75 11.48
C ILE A 1096 -2.16 -30.84 11.45
N PRO A 1097 -3.08 -30.95 12.45
CA PRO A 1097 -4.16 -31.95 12.41
C PRO A 1097 -5.14 -31.83 11.23
N GLU A 1098 -5.29 -30.65 10.61
CA GLU A 1098 -6.26 -30.44 9.52
C GLU A 1098 -5.78 -31.06 8.19
N TYR A 1099 -4.49 -30.92 7.89
CA TYR A 1099 -3.87 -31.49 6.67
C TYR A 1099 -3.87 -33.03 6.72
N LEU A 1100 -3.54 -33.62 7.88
CA LEU A 1100 -3.49 -35.08 8.06
C LEU A 1100 -4.86 -35.77 7.88
N LYS A 1101 -5.96 -35.11 8.24
CA LYS A 1101 -7.32 -35.60 7.93
C LYS A 1101 -7.59 -35.61 6.42
N LYS A 1102 -7.08 -34.62 5.68
CA LYS A 1102 -7.32 -34.45 4.24
C LYS A 1102 -6.73 -35.59 3.40
N ILE A 1103 -5.72 -36.28 3.95
CA ILE A 1103 -5.11 -37.50 3.38
C ILE A 1103 -5.58 -38.81 4.08
N GLY A 1104 -6.67 -38.76 4.86
CA GLY A 1104 -7.37 -39.96 5.36
C GLY A 1104 -6.94 -40.52 6.72
N ILE A 1105 -6.00 -39.89 7.44
CA ILE A 1105 -5.57 -40.35 8.77
C ILE A 1105 -6.56 -39.81 9.83
N SER A 1106 -7.33 -40.71 10.46
CA SER A 1106 -8.56 -40.34 11.17
C SER A 1106 -8.50 -40.34 12.71
N ASP A 1107 -7.44 -40.88 13.34
CA ASP A 1107 -7.39 -41.04 14.80
C ASP A 1107 -5.98 -40.84 15.39
N ILE A 1108 -5.64 -39.58 15.68
CA ILE A 1108 -4.47 -39.20 16.51
C ILE A 1108 -5.00 -38.38 17.68
N THR A 1109 -4.95 -38.96 18.89
CA THR A 1109 -5.42 -38.30 20.11
C THR A 1109 -4.31 -37.46 20.75
N ASN A 1110 -4.59 -36.17 20.98
CA ASN A 1110 -3.62 -35.19 21.51
C ASN A 1110 -2.89 -35.67 22.77
N HIS A 1111 -1.57 -35.83 22.68
CA HIS A 1111 -0.70 -36.03 23.83
C HIS A 1111 0.39 -34.95 23.86
N LYS A 1112 0.34 -34.06 24.87
CA LYS A 1112 1.49 -33.21 25.21
C LYS A 1112 2.57 -34.08 25.85
N THR A 1113 3.77 -34.05 25.30
CA THR A 1113 5.00 -34.54 25.95
C THR A 1113 6.10 -33.50 25.78
N SER A 1114 6.92 -33.30 26.80
CA SER A 1114 7.95 -32.27 26.85
C SER A 1114 9.37 -32.87 26.77
N ASN A 1115 10.34 -32.04 26.38
CA ASN A 1115 11.79 -32.22 26.57
C ASN A 1115 12.60 -33.06 25.55
N TYR A 1116 12.19 -33.17 24.28
CA TYR A 1116 13.12 -33.55 23.19
C TYR A 1116 12.81 -32.79 21.89
N PRO A 1117 13.80 -32.13 21.25
CA PRO A 1117 13.69 -31.67 19.87
C PRO A 1117 13.98 -32.84 18.92
N ALA A 1118 13.00 -33.22 18.08
CA ALA A 1118 13.16 -34.28 17.09
C ALA A 1118 12.14 -34.14 15.95
N PHE A 1119 12.52 -33.47 14.86
CA PHE A 1119 11.86 -33.60 13.56
C PHE A 1119 12.48 -34.75 12.75
N GLY A 1120 11.79 -35.19 11.70
CA GLY A 1120 12.27 -36.20 10.76
C GLY A 1120 11.23 -36.47 9.67
N TYR A 1121 11.68 -36.52 8.42
CA TYR A 1121 10.90 -36.74 7.19
C TYR A 1121 11.45 -38.03 6.49
N LEU A 1122 11.16 -38.46 5.25
CA LEU A 1122 11.00 -37.74 3.97
C LEU A 1122 10.72 -38.71 2.78
N PHE A 1123 9.85 -38.34 1.81
CA PHE A 1123 9.85 -38.66 0.35
C PHE A 1123 10.01 -40.15 -0.13
N THR A 1124 9.98 -40.51 -1.44
CA THR A 1124 9.88 -39.77 -2.73
C THR A 1124 8.59 -39.99 -3.54
N ASP A 1125 8.04 -41.21 -3.64
CA ASP A 1125 6.67 -41.43 -4.14
C ASP A 1125 5.53 -40.88 -3.23
N GLY A 1126 5.65 -40.68 -1.91
CA GLY A 1126 6.85 -40.80 -1.06
C GLY A 1126 6.56 -40.83 0.43
N SER A 1127 5.71 -41.75 0.86
CA SER A 1127 4.97 -41.59 2.11
C SER A 1127 5.59 -42.33 3.30
N ALA A 1128 6.82 -41.95 3.68
CA ALA A 1128 7.51 -42.45 4.88
C ALA A 1128 6.82 -42.00 6.19
N TYR A 1129 5.70 -42.66 6.55
CA TYR A 1129 4.98 -42.39 7.79
C TYR A 1129 5.72 -42.91 9.02
N ARG A 1130 6.27 -42.00 9.83
CA ARG A 1130 6.63 -42.33 11.21
C ARG A 1130 5.38 -42.52 12.06
N MET A 1131 5.23 -43.70 12.67
CA MET A 1131 4.17 -44.00 13.65
C MET A 1131 4.75 -44.63 14.92
N ASP A 1132 4.53 -43.96 16.06
CA ASP A 1132 4.95 -44.45 17.37
C ASP A 1132 3.88 -45.42 17.94
N ILE A 1133 3.88 -46.66 17.44
CA ILE A 1133 2.83 -47.65 17.70
C ILE A 1133 3.05 -48.38 19.03
N ALA A 1134 2.14 -48.21 19.99
CA ALA A 1134 2.14 -48.95 21.24
C ALA A 1134 1.81 -50.45 21.03
N ALA A 1135 2.51 -51.32 21.76
CA ALA A 1135 2.36 -52.79 21.67
C ALA A 1135 0.90 -53.27 21.75
N GLY A 1136 0.52 -54.19 20.86
CA GLY A 1136 -0.84 -54.72 20.76
C GLY A 1136 -1.82 -53.81 20.01
N LYS A 1137 -1.35 -52.71 19.43
CA LYS A 1137 -2.09 -51.94 18.41
C LYS A 1137 -1.81 -52.49 17.00
N GLU A 1138 -2.74 -52.20 16.12
CA GLU A 1138 -2.73 -52.55 14.69
C GLU A 1138 -2.89 -51.25 13.88
N PHE A 1139 -2.30 -51.20 12.69
CA PHE A 1139 -2.54 -50.13 11.72
C PHE A 1139 -2.91 -50.71 10.35
N THR A 1140 -3.68 -49.96 9.55
CA THR A 1140 -4.20 -50.44 8.27
C THR A 1140 -4.02 -49.43 7.15
N PHE A 1141 -3.65 -49.90 5.97
CA PHE A 1141 -3.60 -49.11 4.72
C PHE A 1141 -4.15 -49.93 3.55
N ASP A 1142 -4.62 -49.26 2.51
CA ASP A 1142 -5.20 -49.89 1.32
C ASP A 1142 -4.17 -49.93 0.19
N THR A 1143 -4.17 -51.01 -0.60
CA THR A 1143 -3.25 -51.26 -1.73
C THR A 1143 -4.01 -51.63 -3.00
N LYS A 1144 -3.34 -51.64 -4.15
CA LYS A 1144 -3.86 -52.08 -5.45
C LYS A 1144 -3.23 -53.43 -5.85
N ALA A 1145 -3.35 -53.77 -7.13
CA ALA A 1145 -2.96 -55.06 -7.70
C ALA A 1145 -1.58 -54.98 -8.37
N GLY A 1146 -0.59 -55.66 -7.79
CA GLY A 1146 0.79 -55.71 -8.29
C GLY A 1146 1.80 -54.95 -7.42
N ASP A 1147 1.31 -54.08 -6.55
CA ASP A 1147 2.06 -53.15 -5.68
C ASP A 1147 3.12 -53.87 -4.81
N THR A 1148 4.20 -53.16 -4.50
CA THR A 1148 5.35 -53.61 -3.72
C THR A 1148 5.39 -52.86 -2.40
N VAL A 1149 4.93 -53.51 -1.33
CA VAL A 1149 4.87 -52.89 -0.01
C VAL A 1149 6.18 -53.13 0.74
N SER A 1150 6.86 -52.05 1.12
CA SER A 1150 8.13 -52.09 1.87
C SER A 1150 7.96 -51.48 3.25
N LEU A 1151 8.26 -52.25 4.32
CA LEU A 1151 8.10 -51.82 5.72
C LEU A 1151 9.46 -51.54 6.40
N TYR A 1152 9.62 -50.32 6.92
CA TYR A 1152 10.84 -49.82 7.56
C TYR A 1152 10.64 -49.60 9.07
N MET A 1153 11.45 -50.27 9.91
CA MET A 1153 11.22 -50.38 11.37
C MET A 1153 12.53 -50.27 12.16
N CYS A 1154 12.50 -49.61 13.33
CA CYS A 1154 13.66 -49.51 14.24
C CYS A 1154 13.22 -49.59 15.72
N SER A 1155 14.14 -49.92 16.63
CA SER A 1155 13.82 -50.18 18.04
C SER A 1155 14.29 -49.07 18.98
N ALA A 1156 13.43 -48.75 19.96
CA ALA A 1156 13.65 -47.77 21.00
C ALA A 1156 14.73 -48.14 22.02
N SER A 1157 15.03 -49.44 22.19
CA SER A 1157 15.88 -49.91 23.28
C SER A 1157 16.71 -51.13 22.93
N ASN A 1158 17.98 -51.09 23.35
CA ASN A 1158 18.94 -52.17 23.22
C ASN A 1158 18.32 -53.50 23.72
N ASN A 1159 18.42 -54.55 22.90
CA ASN A 1159 17.98 -55.93 23.19
C ASN A 1159 16.45 -56.19 23.22
N ALA A 1160 15.61 -55.35 22.62
CA ALA A 1160 14.17 -55.63 22.48
C ALA A 1160 13.83 -56.53 21.27
N GLU A 1161 13.71 -57.85 21.48
CA GLU A 1161 13.11 -58.75 20.47
C GLU A 1161 11.60 -58.59 20.37
N SER A 1162 11.11 -58.22 19.19
CA SER A 1162 9.68 -58.08 18.88
C SER A 1162 9.28 -58.88 17.63
N LYS A 1163 8.02 -59.30 17.60
CA LYS A 1163 7.37 -59.99 16.49
C LYS A 1163 6.47 -59.03 15.72
N VAL A 1164 6.46 -59.18 14.39
CA VAL A 1164 5.64 -58.42 13.45
C VAL A 1164 4.90 -59.40 12.53
N THR A 1165 3.61 -59.16 12.33
CA THR A 1165 2.72 -59.98 11.49
C THR A 1165 1.91 -59.07 10.57
N VAL A 1166 1.75 -59.48 9.30
CA VAL A 1166 1.06 -58.68 8.27
C VAL A 1166 -0.02 -59.53 7.59
N THR A 1167 -1.26 -59.06 7.61
CA THR A 1167 -2.45 -59.76 7.10
C THR A 1167 -3.32 -58.84 6.25
N GLY A 1168 -3.85 -59.33 5.13
CA GLY A 1168 -4.95 -58.69 4.39
C GLY A 1168 -6.20 -59.57 4.38
N SER A 1169 -7.23 -59.20 3.60
CA SER A 1169 -8.51 -59.92 3.55
C SER A 1169 -8.42 -61.36 3.00
N ASN A 1170 -7.27 -61.74 2.43
CA ASN A 1170 -7.06 -63.04 1.78
C ASN A 1170 -6.06 -63.96 2.51
N GLY A 1171 -5.38 -63.48 3.55
CA GLY A 1171 -4.41 -64.26 4.30
C GLY A 1171 -3.27 -63.44 4.91
N THR A 1172 -2.23 -64.14 5.35
CA THR A 1172 -1.07 -63.57 6.03
C THR A 1172 0.09 -63.41 5.05
N TYR A 1173 0.44 -62.16 4.71
CA TYR A 1173 1.55 -61.82 3.80
C TYR A 1173 2.93 -61.97 4.47
N VAL A 1174 3.01 -61.73 5.79
CA VAL A 1174 4.22 -61.98 6.61
C VAL A 1174 3.81 -62.70 7.88
N SER A 1175 4.17 -63.98 8.00
CA SER A 1175 3.63 -64.89 9.02
C SER A 1175 4.09 -64.58 10.44
N GLU A 1176 5.36 -64.26 10.61
CA GLU A 1176 5.99 -63.76 11.84
C GLU A 1176 7.47 -63.44 11.51
N THR A 1177 7.89 -62.19 11.70
CA THR A 1177 9.32 -61.82 11.64
C THR A 1177 9.79 -61.33 13.00
N THR A 1178 10.83 -61.96 13.54
CA THR A 1178 11.53 -61.50 14.75
C THR A 1178 12.61 -60.49 14.36
N LEU A 1179 12.51 -59.26 14.86
CA LEU A 1179 13.51 -58.22 14.64
C LEU A 1179 14.43 -58.09 15.86
N THR A 1180 15.73 -58.31 15.64
CA THR A 1180 16.81 -57.98 16.58
C THR A 1180 17.45 -56.64 16.21
N HIS A 1181 17.86 -55.91 17.26
CA HIS A 1181 18.37 -54.54 17.20
C HIS A 1181 19.45 -54.31 16.13
N ARG A 1182 19.18 -53.40 15.18
CA ARG A 1182 20.16 -52.81 14.26
C ARG A 1182 20.11 -51.29 14.44
N LYS A 1183 21.28 -50.64 14.46
CA LYS A 1183 21.40 -49.18 14.59
C LYS A 1183 22.13 -48.55 13.38
N ASP A 1184 22.22 -49.31 12.30
CA ASP A 1184 23.01 -49.02 11.11
C ASP A 1184 22.08 -48.86 9.91
N ALA A 1185 22.38 -47.94 9.00
CA ALA A 1185 21.55 -47.60 7.83
C ALA A 1185 21.34 -48.75 6.80
N ASN A 1186 21.89 -49.94 7.05
CA ASN A 1186 21.77 -51.13 6.21
C ASN A 1186 20.62 -52.08 6.62
N ALA A 1187 19.58 -51.55 7.26
CA ALA A 1187 18.38 -52.30 7.64
C ALA A 1187 17.43 -52.49 6.43
N GLN A 1188 17.58 -53.60 5.72
CA GLN A 1188 16.74 -53.96 4.58
C GLN A 1188 15.24 -54.08 4.98
N PRO A 1189 14.31 -53.48 4.22
CA PRO A 1189 12.88 -53.45 4.55
C PRO A 1189 12.21 -54.83 4.43
N VAL A 1190 11.19 -55.07 5.26
CA VAL A 1190 10.31 -56.24 5.08
C VAL A 1190 9.40 -55.96 3.90
N THR A 1191 9.70 -56.60 2.77
CA THR A 1191 9.08 -56.30 1.47
C THR A 1191 8.21 -57.46 0.99
N PHE A 1192 6.99 -57.16 0.51
CA PHE A 1192 6.06 -58.14 -0.06
C PHE A 1192 5.24 -57.52 -1.20
N LYS A 1193 4.60 -58.34 -2.03
CA LYS A 1193 3.71 -57.87 -3.11
C LYS A 1193 2.26 -58.25 -2.88
N THR A 1194 1.34 -57.41 -3.31
CA THR A 1194 -0.10 -57.67 -3.29
C THR A 1194 -0.57 -58.19 -4.67
N ASP A 1195 -1.31 -59.29 -4.68
CA ASP A 1195 -1.81 -59.95 -5.90
C ASP A 1195 -3.04 -59.26 -6.50
N LYS A 1196 -3.72 -58.45 -5.68
CA LYS A 1196 -4.90 -57.64 -6.00
C LYS A 1196 -5.06 -56.54 -4.96
N ALA A 1197 -5.96 -55.59 -5.23
CA ALA A 1197 -6.32 -54.56 -4.26
C ALA A 1197 -6.85 -55.18 -2.95
N ASP A 1198 -6.19 -54.87 -1.83
CA ASP A 1198 -6.51 -55.41 -0.51
C ASP A 1198 -6.23 -54.36 0.59
N ARG A 1199 -6.90 -54.48 1.74
CA ARG A 1199 -6.63 -53.67 2.93
C ARG A 1199 -5.66 -54.42 3.84
N ILE A 1200 -4.42 -53.97 3.85
CA ILE A 1200 -3.35 -54.55 4.64
C ILE A 1200 -3.44 -54.06 6.08
N THR A 1201 -3.28 -54.98 7.03
CA THR A 1201 -3.21 -54.76 8.47
C THR A 1201 -1.87 -55.24 9.00
N VAL A 1202 -1.17 -54.39 9.75
CA VAL A 1202 0.13 -54.69 10.36
C VAL A 1202 0.00 -54.67 11.88
N LYS A 1203 0.52 -55.70 12.55
CA LYS A 1203 0.43 -55.92 14.00
C LYS A 1203 1.80 -56.06 14.64
N ILE A 1204 2.00 -55.41 15.79
CA ILE A 1204 3.26 -55.42 16.57
C ILE A 1204 2.96 -55.86 18.00
N GLU A 1205 3.53 -56.99 18.43
CA GLU A 1205 3.08 -57.68 19.66
C GLU A 1205 3.86 -57.33 20.95
N LYS A 1206 4.92 -56.52 20.87
CA LYS A 1206 5.76 -56.13 22.03
C LYS A 1206 6.11 -54.64 22.04
N LYS A 1207 6.44 -54.13 23.24
CA LYS A 1207 6.86 -52.73 23.44
C LYS A 1207 8.31 -52.54 23.02
N GLY A 1208 8.60 -51.41 22.36
CA GLY A 1208 9.97 -50.97 22.07
C GLY A 1208 10.33 -50.89 20.59
N ILE A 1209 9.36 -50.91 19.66
CA ILE A 1209 9.59 -50.58 18.25
C ILE A 1209 8.89 -49.26 17.90
N TYR A 1210 9.57 -48.41 17.15
CA TYR A 1210 9.02 -47.27 16.44
C TYR A 1210 8.96 -47.63 14.95
N PHE A 1211 7.87 -47.27 14.28
CA PHE A 1211 7.70 -47.50 12.85
C PHE A 1211 8.11 -46.24 12.10
N PHE A 1212 8.92 -46.35 11.04
CA PHE A 1212 9.53 -45.18 10.37
C PHE A 1212 9.03 -44.94 8.95
N GLY A 1213 8.51 -45.94 8.24
CA GLY A 1213 7.91 -45.73 6.92
C GLY A 1213 7.32 -46.96 6.26
N VAL A 1214 6.30 -46.75 5.43
CA VAL A 1214 5.80 -47.69 4.41
C VAL A 1214 6.09 -47.06 3.04
N SER A 1215 6.62 -47.82 2.07
CA SER A 1215 6.44 -47.47 0.63
C SER A 1215 5.52 -48.50 -0.03
N VAL A 1216 4.87 -48.11 -1.14
CA VAL A 1216 3.92 -48.94 -1.88
C VAL A 1216 4.10 -48.70 -3.39
N ASP A 1217 5.05 -49.43 -4.01
CA ASP A 1217 5.49 -49.27 -5.41
C ASP A 1217 4.76 -50.21 -6.42
#